data_AF-A0A6M0LH43-F1
#
_entry.id   AF-A0A6M0LH43-F1
#
_cell.length_a   1.000
_cell.length_b   1.000
_cell.length_c   1.000
_cell.angle_alpha   90.00
_cell.angle_beta   90.00
_cell.angle_gamma   90.00
#
_symmetry.space_group_name_H-M   'P 1'
#
loop_
_entity.id
_entity.type
_entity.pdbx_description
1 polymer ?
#
loop_
_entity_poly.entity_id
_entity_poly.type
_entity_poly.pdbx_seq_one_letter_code
_entity_poly.pdbx_strand_id
1 'polypeptide(L)'
;MGKETGQSVVGVIDNIVRLGVMFILAIIFIIMGVAMWDSNNSQELYKGSFSAATLDRNWTLLSRGTERKVDLPLELNTEKGEEIELVNSLPGDLSDGMSLMIRANMQDVTIYVDEEKRVEYTTASIKDMSYYIPSAYVVIDLNEEDSGKIIRMVICPKEQPVVNEVRISYGNNVWFDVIKKGLPASVFAIIILILGVLMVVAAFVLRKYFNANTPRNLGFLMINIALWIISESGLRQFIFSRPSLTMYFSYILVELIGAMACLYFDEVQHGVYHRFYLVAECIVLGQVVLNVGLHVLKIADLYVTMKYSHMWIAFCAVLAIVTIVIDIYTKRGRTYAITIIGMVCFIILSLNELLGFYLNRFHVFGGSICIAMLFLMVATIIQTVYDEVNGVENREKMQTAMTINTIQTIAGAIDARDEYTGGHSERVGFYASRLAREMAADYDLTEEDILRVHYIGLVHDIGKIGVADTVLNKSGRLTAEEFSLMKKHTEIGYEIMNSLGQEIKGVLDGIRYHHERFDGLGYPDGLSDTDIPLIARILALADSYDAMTSNRVYRKRLTDEQVREEILKNSGTQFDPALAEIFIRLIDRKELSVMTVEGAAADLSGVVRKSSLLEDKLQRDLLDKMDIINPTHIRMLCYIMKLMEKKGKEYIVYFASAKSMEKLEEQIKENSSNHDVFLLYTNEQYIIALYDKTEEEKFVFVNSVRMGCHDVKMVDIMDMLDS
;
A
#
# COMPACT_ATOMS: atom_id res chain seq x y z
N MET A 1 -12.04 -25.63 19.45
CA MET A 1 -11.86 -26.51 18.27
C MET A 1 -12.99 -26.22 17.30
N GLY A 2 -12.68 -25.81 16.06
CA GLY A 2 -13.67 -25.56 15.00
C GLY A 2 -13.45 -24.27 14.20
N LYS A 3 -12.28 -24.11 13.56
CA LYS A 3 -12.05 -23.14 12.47
C LYS A 3 -11.08 -23.75 11.45
N GLU A 4 -11.65 -24.47 10.50
CA GLU A 4 -11.09 -24.96 9.24
C GLU A 4 -12.34 -25.48 8.49
N THR A 5 -12.67 -25.22 7.24
CA THR A 5 -11.96 -24.75 6.04
C THR A 5 -13.01 -24.17 5.11
N GLY A 6 -12.83 -22.95 4.64
CA GLY A 6 -13.59 -22.40 3.54
C GLY A 6 -12.68 -21.49 2.74
N GLN A 7 -11.69 -22.07 2.05
CA GLN A 7 -10.95 -21.30 1.04
C GLN A 7 -11.98 -20.82 0.02
N SER A 8 -12.13 -19.50 -0.11
CA SER A 8 -12.96 -18.93 -1.16
C SER A 8 -12.48 -19.46 -2.50
N VAL A 9 -13.39 -19.66 -3.45
CA VAL A 9 -13.05 -20.11 -4.82
C VAL A 9 -11.93 -19.22 -5.41
N VAL A 10 -11.94 -17.94 -5.08
CA VAL A 10 -10.88 -16.98 -5.43
C VAL A 10 -9.51 -17.37 -4.85
N GLY A 11 -9.43 -17.77 -3.57
CA GLY A 11 -8.17 -18.20 -2.95
C GLY A 11 -7.65 -19.53 -3.49
N VAL A 12 -8.53 -20.44 -3.92
CA VAL A 12 -8.12 -21.67 -4.62
C VAL A 12 -7.54 -21.33 -5.99
N ILE A 13 -8.18 -20.43 -6.74
CA ILE A 13 -7.69 -19.96 -8.05
C ILE A 13 -6.34 -19.24 -7.90
N ASP A 14 -6.15 -18.37 -6.90
CA ASP A 14 -4.87 -17.68 -6.64
C ASP A 14 -3.72 -18.68 -6.40
N ASN A 15 -3.98 -19.73 -5.61
CA ASN A 15 -2.98 -20.79 -5.39
C ASN A 15 -2.67 -21.57 -6.68
N ILE A 16 -3.68 -21.88 -7.50
CA ILE A 16 -3.48 -22.56 -8.79
C ILE A 16 -2.67 -21.70 -9.75
N VAL A 17 -2.97 -20.40 -9.84
CA VAL A 17 -2.25 -19.43 -10.69
C VAL A 17 -0.79 -19.33 -10.26
N ARG A 18 -0.52 -19.12 -8.96
CA ARG A 18 0.85 -19.05 -8.43
C ARG A 18 1.62 -20.36 -8.63
N LEU A 19 0.97 -21.50 -8.41
CA LEU A 19 1.58 -22.81 -8.62
C LEU A 19 1.87 -23.04 -10.11
N GLY A 20 0.96 -22.64 -11.00
CA GLY A 20 1.12 -22.71 -12.45
C GLY A 20 2.29 -21.86 -12.93
N VAL A 21 2.41 -20.62 -12.44
CA VAL A 21 3.55 -19.74 -12.69
C VAL A 21 4.87 -20.38 -12.23
N MET A 22 4.92 -20.88 -10.99
CA MET A 22 6.13 -21.53 -10.46
C MET A 22 6.49 -22.80 -11.26
N PHE A 23 5.50 -23.57 -11.69
CA PHE A 23 5.70 -24.77 -12.48
C PHE A 23 6.26 -24.45 -13.87
N ILE A 24 5.71 -23.44 -14.55
CA ILE A 24 6.23 -22.99 -15.85
C ILE A 24 7.66 -22.45 -15.70
N LEU A 25 7.94 -21.66 -14.65
CA LEU A 25 9.30 -21.19 -14.35
C LEU A 25 10.26 -22.37 -14.12
N ALA A 26 9.85 -23.40 -13.38
CA ALA A 26 10.66 -24.59 -13.17
C ALA A 26 10.97 -25.33 -14.48
N ILE A 27 9.99 -25.45 -15.38
CA ILE A 27 10.18 -26.04 -16.72
C ILE A 27 11.20 -25.20 -17.52
N ILE A 28 11.08 -23.87 -17.51
CA ILE A 28 12.03 -22.98 -18.19
C ILE A 28 13.45 -23.20 -17.65
N PHE A 29 13.64 -23.31 -16.34
CA PHE A 29 14.95 -23.60 -15.74
C PHE A 29 15.50 -24.96 -16.16
N ILE A 30 14.66 -25.99 -16.27
CA ILE A 30 15.07 -27.31 -16.75
C ILE A 30 15.52 -27.24 -18.21
N ILE A 31 14.72 -26.62 -19.08
CA ILE A 31 15.07 -26.47 -20.50
C ILE A 31 16.35 -25.64 -20.65
N MET A 32 16.49 -24.57 -19.87
CA MET A 32 17.70 -23.74 -19.85
C MET A 32 18.93 -24.54 -19.41
N GLY A 33 18.81 -25.37 -18.37
CA GLY A 33 19.89 -26.25 -17.90
C GLY A 33 20.30 -27.30 -18.94
N VAL A 34 19.33 -27.90 -19.63
CA VAL A 34 19.60 -28.82 -20.76
C VAL A 34 20.32 -28.08 -21.88
N ALA A 35 19.87 -26.88 -22.25
CA ALA A 35 20.50 -26.07 -23.28
C ALA A 35 21.93 -25.61 -22.91
N MET A 36 22.29 -25.57 -21.62
CA MET A 36 23.62 -25.20 -21.14
C MET A 36 24.62 -26.37 -21.03
N TRP A 37 24.14 -27.61 -20.89
CA TRP A 37 25.01 -28.76 -20.55
C TRP A 37 25.02 -29.90 -21.58
N ASP A 38 24.02 -29.96 -22.48
CA ASP A 38 23.96 -30.98 -23.53
C ASP A 38 24.96 -30.69 -24.66
N SER A 39 26.04 -31.48 -24.72
CA SER A 39 27.14 -31.36 -25.69
C SER A 39 27.06 -32.34 -26.87
N ASN A 40 25.96 -33.11 -27.00
CA ASN A 40 25.78 -34.08 -28.07
C ASN A 40 25.24 -33.44 -29.36
N ASN A 41 26.07 -32.66 -30.07
CA ASN A 41 25.90 -32.48 -31.52
C ASN A 41 27.13 -31.87 -32.20
N SER A 42 27.60 -32.49 -33.27
CA SER A 42 28.73 -32.03 -34.09
C SER A 42 28.35 -31.00 -35.17
N GLN A 43 27.11 -30.48 -35.13
CA GLN A 43 26.55 -29.58 -36.16
C GLN A 43 26.41 -28.11 -35.72
N GLU A 44 26.82 -27.74 -34.49
CA GLU A 44 26.81 -26.35 -34.02
C GLU A 44 28.26 -25.84 -33.83
N LEU A 45 28.66 -24.85 -34.63
CA LEU A 45 30.06 -24.39 -34.79
C LEU A 45 30.34 -23.04 -34.08
N TYR A 46 31.55 -22.90 -33.49
CA TYR A 46 31.91 -21.80 -32.57
C TYR A 46 33.41 -21.42 -32.60
N LYS A 47 33.77 -20.11 -32.66
CA LYS A 47 34.74 -19.31 -31.82
C LYS A 47 34.98 -17.87 -32.37
N GLY A 48 35.80 -17.01 -31.71
CA GLY A 48 35.90 -15.50 -31.82
C GLY A 48 37.28 -14.85 -32.23
N SER A 49 37.25 -13.51 -32.55
CA SER A 49 38.30 -12.40 -32.61
C SER A 49 38.62 -11.77 -33.98
N PHE A 50 39.00 -10.46 -34.18
CA PHE A 50 38.18 -9.21 -34.42
C PHE A 50 38.53 -8.30 -35.69
N SER A 51 37.57 -8.16 -36.63
CA SER A 51 37.41 -7.25 -37.82
C SER A 51 36.92 -8.03 -39.06
N ALA A 52 35.83 -7.65 -39.77
CA ALA A 52 35.29 -8.41 -40.91
C ALA A 52 34.87 -7.57 -42.12
N ALA A 53 35.09 -8.09 -43.33
CA ALA A 53 34.59 -7.52 -44.60
C ALA A 53 33.25 -8.18 -44.99
N THR A 54 32.40 -7.49 -45.75
CA THR A 54 31.12 -8.05 -46.21
C THR A 54 31.15 -8.37 -47.71
N LEU A 55 30.64 -9.55 -48.07
CA LEU A 55 30.50 -10.02 -49.46
C LEU A 55 29.04 -9.87 -49.87
N ASP A 56 28.54 -8.64 -49.92
CA ASP A 56 27.11 -8.38 -50.11
C ASP A 56 26.73 -8.03 -51.56
N ARG A 57 27.71 -7.81 -52.45
CA ARG A 57 27.47 -7.29 -53.80
C ARG A 57 27.68 -8.34 -54.88
N ASN A 58 26.97 -8.17 -56.00
CA ASN A 58 27.13 -8.95 -57.24
C ASN A 58 26.79 -10.44 -57.14
N TRP A 59 25.86 -10.82 -56.26
CA TRP A 59 25.35 -12.20 -56.24
C TRP A 59 24.48 -12.46 -57.47
N THR A 60 24.54 -13.68 -57.99
CA THR A 60 23.68 -14.16 -59.07
C THR A 60 22.64 -15.09 -58.47
N LEU A 61 21.37 -14.70 -58.54
CA LEU A 61 20.22 -15.50 -58.17
C LEU A 61 19.78 -16.37 -59.36
N LEU A 62 19.75 -17.67 -59.16
CA LEU A 62 19.26 -18.69 -60.08
C LEU A 62 17.96 -19.26 -59.50
N SER A 63 16.83 -18.90 -60.11
CA SER A 63 15.50 -19.38 -59.73
C SER A 63 14.65 -19.64 -60.98
N ARG A 64 14.02 -20.82 -61.07
CA ARG A 64 13.14 -21.23 -62.19
C ARG A 64 13.74 -21.00 -63.60
N GLY A 65 15.06 -21.17 -63.74
CA GLY A 65 15.78 -20.95 -65.01
C GLY A 65 15.99 -19.48 -65.40
N THR A 66 15.71 -18.53 -64.49
CA THR A 66 16.02 -17.11 -64.65
C THR A 66 17.24 -16.72 -63.82
N GLU A 67 18.14 -15.94 -64.43
CA GLU A 67 19.39 -15.47 -63.82
C GLU A 67 19.29 -13.96 -63.58
N ARG A 68 19.46 -13.52 -62.32
CA ARG A 68 19.38 -12.10 -61.95
C ARG A 68 20.49 -11.72 -60.97
N LYS A 69 21.15 -10.58 -61.20
CA LYS A 69 22.06 -9.99 -60.21
C LYS A 69 21.29 -9.35 -59.05
N VAL A 70 21.72 -9.66 -57.84
CA VAL A 70 21.13 -9.21 -56.58
C VAL A 70 22.23 -8.82 -55.59
N ASP A 71 21.91 -7.90 -54.70
CA ASP A 71 22.73 -7.57 -53.53
C ASP A 71 22.02 -8.12 -52.28
N LEU A 72 22.78 -8.46 -51.24
CA LEU A 72 22.27 -8.94 -49.96
C LEU A 72 22.25 -7.80 -48.91
N PRO A 73 21.32 -7.82 -47.94
CA PRO A 73 20.26 -8.80 -47.73
C PRO A 73 19.09 -8.64 -48.74
N LEU A 74 18.44 -9.75 -49.09
CA LEU A 74 17.39 -9.81 -50.11
C LEU A 74 16.13 -10.50 -49.57
N GLU A 75 14.97 -9.86 -49.72
CA GLU A 75 13.67 -10.53 -49.58
C GLU A 75 13.31 -11.21 -50.91
N LEU A 76 13.12 -12.53 -50.87
CA LEU A 76 12.73 -13.31 -52.04
C LEU A 76 11.20 -13.37 -52.14
N ASN A 77 10.68 -13.45 -53.37
CA ASN A 77 9.26 -13.70 -53.64
C ASN A 77 9.11 -15.14 -54.18
N THR A 78 9.31 -16.14 -53.33
CA THR A 78 9.26 -17.56 -53.70
C THR A 78 8.28 -18.34 -52.82
N GLU A 79 7.76 -19.46 -53.33
CA GLU A 79 6.85 -20.33 -52.58
C GLU A 79 7.62 -21.13 -51.51
N LYS A 80 6.94 -21.48 -50.40
CA LYS A 80 7.55 -22.27 -49.31
C LYS A 80 8.10 -23.59 -49.85
N GLY A 81 9.37 -23.89 -49.56
CA GLY A 81 10.03 -25.14 -49.98
C GLY A 81 10.68 -25.13 -51.36
N GLU A 82 10.69 -23.98 -52.06
CA GLU A 82 11.39 -23.86 -53.35
C GLU A 82 12.91 -23.68 -53.14
N GLU A 83 13.72 -24.56 -53.74
CA GLU A 83 15.18 -24.44 -53.71
C GLU A 83 15.65 -23.28 -54.60
N ILE A 84 16.54 -22.47 -54.04
CA ILE A 84 17.08 -21.27 -54.67
C ILE A 84 18.59 -21.34 -54.63
N GLU A 85 19.23 -21.05 -55.76
CA GLU A 85 20.68 -21.01 -55.86
C GLU A 85 21.19 -19.57 -55.93
N LEU A 86 22.15 -19.25 -55.08
CA LEU A 86 22.88 -17.99 -55.08
C LEU A 86 24.34 -18.26 -55.39
N VAL A 87 24.86 -17.63 -56.44
CA VAL A 87 26.23 -17.83 -56.92
C VAL A 87 27.01 -16.53 -56.87
N ASN A 88 28.25 -16.58 -56.39
CA ASN A 88 29.19 -15.45 -56.45
C ASN A 88 30.62 -15.97 -56.63
N SER A 89 31.57 -15.09 -56.91
CA SER A 89 33.00 -15.41 -56.90
C SER A 89 33.60 -15.02 -55.55
N LEU A 90 34.38 -15.92 -54.95
CA LEU A 90 35.17 -15.60 -53.77
C LEU A 90 36.25 -14.55 -54.12
N PRO A 91 36.64 -13.68 -53.18
CA PRO A 91 37.74 -12.72 -53.37
C PRO A 91 39.03 -13.40 -53.85
N GLY A 92 39.83 -12.69 -54.64
CA GLY A 92 41.10 -13.20 -55.17
C GLY A 92 42.27 -13.13 -54.18
N ASP A 93 42.04 -12.59 -52.98
CA ASP A 93 43.01 -12.33 -51.92
C ASP A 93 42.68 -13.08 -50.62
N LEU A 94 42.11 -14.29 -50.72
CA LEU A 94 41.87 -15.12 -49.53
C LEU A 94 43.20 -15.63 -48.95
N SER A 95 43.25 -15.74 -47.63
CA SER A 95 44.40 -16.29 -46.90
C SER A 95 43.98 -17.47 -46.03
N ASP A 96 44.93 -18.35 -45.71
CA ASP A 96 44.68 -19.49 -44.83
C ASP A 96 44.13 -19.08 -43.46
N GLY A 97 43.01 -19.71 -43.09
CA GLY A 97 42.30 -19.43 -41.84
C GLY A 97 41.29 -18.30 -41.95
N MET A 98 40.81 -17.94 -43.15
CA MET A 98 39.60 -17.12 -43.31
C MET A 98 38.34 -17.96 -43.06
N SER A 99 37.22 -17.29 -42.77
CA SER A 99 35.92 -17.92 -42.61
C SER A 99 34.84 -17.06 -43.26
N LEU A 100 33.80 -17.70 -43.75
CA LEU A 100 32.60 -17.08 -44.29
C LEU A 100 31.40 -17.44 -43.42
N MET A 101 30.55 -16.46 -43.12
CA MET A 101 29.38 -16.60 -42.28
C MET A 101 28.13 -16.05 -42.94
N ILE A 102 27.05 -16.83 -42.86
CA ILE A 102 25.69 -16.42 -43.21
C ILE A 102 24.74 -16.75 -42.07
N ARG A 103 23.79 -15.86 -41.80
CA ARG A 103 22.68 -16.16 -40.90
C ARG A 103 21.57 -16.85 -41.68
N ALA A 104 21.30 -18.12 -41.38
CA ALA A 104 20.11 -18.82 -41.85
C ALA A 104 18.94 -18.46 -40.92
N ASN A 105 17.84 -17.92 -41.46
CA ASN A 105 16.60 -17.68 -40.72
C ASN A 105 15.47 -18.51 -41.33
N MET A 106 15.05 -19.57 -40.65
CA MET A 106 13.96 -20.45 -41.14
C MET A 106 14.23 -21.05 -42.54
N GLN A 107 15.49 -21.37 -42.82
CA GLN A 107 15.98 -21.85 -44.11
C GLN A 107 16.97 -22.99 -43.90
N ASP A 108 16.88 -24.01 -44.74
CA ASP A 108 17.98 -24.96 -44.92
C ASP A 108 19.00 -24.32 -45.86
N VAL A 109 20.28 -24.38 -45.49
CA VAL A 109 21.37 -23.70 -46.23
C VAL A 109 22.48 -24.71 -46.48
N THR A 110 22.82 -24.91 -47.75
CA THR A 110 23.99 -25.71 -48.16
C THR A 110 24.95 -24.84 -48.94
N ILE A 111 26.22 -24.83 -48.57
CA ILE A 111 27.25 -24.03 -49.23
C ILE A 111 28.25 -24.94 -49.92
N TYR A 112 28.47 -24.65 -51.20
CA TYR A 112 29.46 -25.28 -52.05
C TYR A 112 30.53 -24.25 -52.43
N VAL A 113 31.77 -24.70 -52.50
CA VAL A 113 32.88 -23.97 -53.13
C VAL A 113 33.30 -24.81 -54.33
N ASP A 114 33.13 -24.25 -55.53
CA ASP A 114 33.03 -24.97 -56.80
C ASP A 114 32.01 -26.13 -56.72
N GLU A 115 32.46 -27.38 -56.89
CA GLU A 115 31.64 -28.58 -56.78
C GLU A 115 31.72 -29.27 -55.41
N GLU A 116 32.61 -28.80 -54.52
CA GLU A 116 32.80 -29.39 -53.20
C GLU A 116 31.79 -28.83 -52.18
N LYS A 117 31.04 -29.72 -51.55
CA LYS A 117 30.11 -29.38 -50.46
C LYS A 117 30.90 -29.08 -49.19
N ARG A 118 30.90 -27.82 -48.74
CA ARG A 118 31.66 -27.39 -47.54
C ARG A 118 30.85 -27.50 -46.26
N VAL A 119 29.57 -27.11 -46.28
CA VAL A 119 28.69 -27.22 -45.11
C VAL A 119 27.26 -27.42 -45.56
N GLU A 120 26.51 -28.16 -44.75
CA GLU A 120 25.07 -28.28 -44.84
C GLU A 120 24.46 -28.02 -43.48
N TYR A 121 23.63 -27.01 -43.44
CA TYR A 121 22.74 -26.74 -42.35
C TYR A 121 21.34 -27.18 -42.77
N THR A 122 20.92 -28.33 -42.25
CA THR A 122 19.57 -28.84 -42.43
C THR A 122 18.86 -28.94 -41.10
N THR A 123 17.59 -28.58 -41.11
CA THR A 123 16.68 -28.76 -39.99
C THR A 123 16.09 -30.18 -39.94
N ALA A 124 16.45 -31.06 -40.89
CA ALA A 124 15.94 -32.43 -41.01
C ALA A 124 16.55 -33.46 -40.03
N SER A 125 17.75 -33.21 -39.49
CA SER A 125 18.42 -34.11 -38.52
C SER A 125 17.75 -34.11 -37.13
N ILE A 126 16.84 -33.16 -36.89
CA ILE A 126 16.03 -33.03 -35.66
C ILE A 126 14.72 -33.83 -35.85
N LYS A 127 14.84 -35.13 -36.11
CA LYS A 127 13.75 -36.00 -36.60
C LYS A 127 12.54 -36.13 -35.66
N ASP A 128 12.72 -35.97 -34.34
CA ASP A 128 11.62 -36.12 -33.37
C ASP A 128 10.90 -34.81 -33.02
N MET A 129 11.49 -33.65 -33.32
CA MET A 129 10.90 -32.32 -33.09
C MET A 129 10.66 -31.60 -34.42
N SER A 130 9.74 -32.14 -35.23
CA SER A 130 9.54 -31.83 -36.66
C SER A 130 9.10 -30.41 -37.02
N TYR A 131 9.08 -29.47 -36.08
CA TYR A 131 8.65 -28.09 -36.33
C TYR A 131 9.61 -27.08 -35.69
N TYR A 132 10.89 -27.32 -35.87
CA TYR A 132 11.93 -26.35 -35.53
C TYR A 132 11.86 -25.16 -36.50
N ILE A 133 11.80 -23.97 -35.92
CA ILE A 133 12.20 -22.73 -36.59
C ILE A 133 13.58 -22.40 -36.04
N PRO A 134 14.67 -22.65 -36.75
CA PRO A 134 15.96 -22.26 -36.24
C PRO A 134 16.49 -21.05 -36.99
N SER A 135 17.09 -20.14 -36.22
CA SER A 135 18.06 -19.20 -36.76
C SER A 135 19.44 -19.62 -36.30
N ALA A 136 20.30 -19.92 -37.26
CA ALA A 136 21.66 -20.36 -37.01
C ALA A 136 22.62 -19.53 -37.85
N TYR A 137 23.82 -19.29 -37.32
CA TYR A 137 24.91 -18.76 -38.10
C TYR A 137 25.67 -19.96 -38.67
N VAL A 138 25.65 -20.09 -39.99
CA VAL A 138 26.39 -21.11 -40.72
C VAL A 138 27.75 -20.51 -41.05
N VAL A 139 28.82 -21.15 -40.56
CA VAL A 139 30.20 -20.71 -40.75
C VAL A 139 30.98 -21.78 -41.52
N ILE A 140 31.74 -21.37 -42.53
CA ILE A 140 32.69 -22.23 -43.25
C ILE A 140 34.09 -21.64 -43.13
N ASP A 141 35.09 -22.51 -43.13
CA ASP A 141 36.50 -22.11 -43.24
C ASP A 141 36.93 -22.05 -44.71
N LEU A 142 37.72 -21.02 -45.04
CA LEU A 142 38.25 -20.68 -46.34
C LEU A 142 39.79 -20.65 -46.28
N ASN A 143 40.42 -21.14 -47.34
CA ASN A 143 41.87 -21.18 -47.48
C ASN A 143 42.36 -20.39 -48.70
N GLU A 144 43.67 -20.21 -48.84
CA GLU A 144 44.26 -19.53 -50.00
C GLU A 144 43.88 -20.23 -51.33
N GLU A 145 43.76 -21.55 -51.31
CA GLU A 145 43.32 -22.36 -52.46
C GLU A 145 41.89 -22.05 -52.93
N ASP A 146 41.07 -21.41 -52.09
CA ASP A 146 39.69 -21.05 -52.42
C ASP A 146 39.58 -19.67 -53.10
N SER A 147 40.70 -18.96 -53.24
CA SER A 147 40.75 -17.65 -53.89
C SER A 147 40.23 -17.69 -55.32
N GLY A 148 39.23 -16.85 -55.64
CA GLY A 148 38.64 -16.76 -56.98
C GLY A 148 37.74 -17.93 -57.40
N LYS A 149 37.53 -18.94 -56.55
CA LYS A 149 36.57 -20.03 -56.80
C LYS A 149 35.12 -19.54 -56.76
N ILE A 150 34.21 -20.32 -57.36
CA ILE A 150 32.79 -20.00 -57.36
C ILE A 150 32.17 -20.48 -56.05
N ILE A 151 31.53 -19.60 -55.29
CA ILE A 151 30.70 -20.00 -54.16
C ILE A 151 29.25 -20.15 -54.61
N ARG A 152 28.65 -21.32 -54.37
CA ARG A 152 27.23 -21.62 -54.63
C ARG A 152 26.53 -21.94 -53.32
N MET A 153 25.53 -21.13 -52.96
CA MET A 153 24.67 -21.35 -51.80
C MET A 153 23.29 -21.83 -52.28
N VAL A 154 22.87 -23.00 -51.82
CA VAL A 154 21.52 -23.54 -52.03
C VAL A 154 20.71 -23.24 -50.77
N ILE A 155 19.64 -22.46 -50.92
CA ILE A 155 18.76 -22.03 -49.84
C ILE A 155 17.35 -22.57 -50.09
N CYS A 156 16.78 -23.24 -49.09
CA CYS A 156 15.40 -23.71 -49.11
C CYS A 156 14.59 -23.04 -47.98
N PRO A 157 13.75 -22.03 -48.27
CA PRO A 157 12.99 -21.29 -47.26
C PRO A 157 11.73 -22.02 -46.81
N LYS A 158 11.48 -22.03 -45.49
CA LYS A 158 10.30 -22.69 -44.89
C LYS A 158 9.13 -21.76 -44.60
N GLU A 159 9.39 -20.48 -44.33
CA GLU A 159 8.34 -19.48 -44.08
C GLU A 159 8.60 -18.13 -44.76
N GLN A 160 9.65 -17.42 -44.35
CA GLN A 160 10.05 -16.14 -44.91
C GLN A 160 11.38 -16.27 -45.65
N PRO A 161 11.43 -15.98 -46.95
CA PRO A 161 12.63 -16.20 -47.73
C PRO A 161 13.50 -14.94 -47.74
N VAL A 162 13.97 -14.51 -46.56
CA VAL A 162 14.95 -13.42 -46.46
C VAL A 162 16.35 -14.02 -46.39
N VAL A 163 17.20 -13.68 -47.35
CA VAL A 163 18.61 -14.05 -47.34
C VAL A 163 19.39 -12.92 -46.68
N ASN A 164 20.08 -13.23 -45.58
CA ASN A 164 20.89 -12.26 -44.85
C ASN A 164 22.23 -11.97 -45.54
N GLU A 165 22.90 -10.91 -45.12
CA GLU A 165 24.27 -10.56 -45.51
C GLU A 165 25.25 -11.73 -45.34
N VAL A 166 26.19 -11.85 -46.27
CA VAL A 166 27.28 -12.84 -46.23
C VAL A 166 28.56 -12.13 -45.83
N ARG A 167 29.24 -12.66 -44.82
CA ARG A 167 30.38 -11.99 -44.19
C ARG A 167 31.62 -12.85 -44.36
N ILE A 168 32.74 -12.25 -44.74
CA ILE A 168 34.02 -12.95 -44.89
C ILE A 168 35.04 -12.26 -44.02
N SER A 169 35.76 -13.04 -43.21
CA SER A 169 36.91 -12.52 -42.49
C SER A 169 37.85 -13.57 -41.94
N TYR A 170 39.00 -13.16 -41.45
CA TYR A 170 39.99 -14.04 -40.83
C TYR A 170 39.43 -14.76 -39.60
N GLY A 171 39.29 -16.07 -39.72
CA GLY A 171 38.74 -16.98 -38.73
C GLY A 171 37.44 -16.46 -38.16
N ASN A 172 37.45 -16.37 -36.85
CA ASN A 172 36.27 -16.10 -36.06
C ASN A 172 35.79 -14.63 -36.03
N ASN A 173 36.45 -13.77 -36.81
CA ASN A 173 36.13 -12.37 -36.98
C ASN A 173 34.69 -12.08 -37.40
N VAL A 174 34.12 -13.02 -38.16
CA VAL A 174 32.76 -12.94 -38.70
C VAL A 174 31.69 -12.65 -37.62
N TRP A 175 31.94 -13.04 -36.37
CA TRP A 175 31.03 -12.86 -35.24
C TRP A 175 31.01 -11.45 -34.63
N PHE A 176 31.96 -10.56 -34.95
CA PHE A 176 32.17 -9.31 -34.22
C PHE A 176 30.95 -8.39 -34.20
N ASP A 177 30.34 -8.15 -35.35
CA ASP A 177 29.18 -7.27 -35.43
C ASP A 177 27.96 -7.86 -34.73
N VAL A 178 27.83 -9.19 -34.71
CA VAL A 178 26.75 -9.89 -34.00
C VAL A 178 26.90 -9.63 -32.50
N ILE A 179 28.11 -9.79 -31.97
CA ILE A 179 28.44 -9.47 -30.57
C ILE A 179 28.24 -7.98 -30.30
N LYS A 180 28.82 -7.09 -31.11
CA LYS A 180 28.77 -5.64 -30.91
C LYS A 180 27.34 -5.10 -30.91
N LYS A 181 26.48 -5.59 -31.81
CA LYS A 181 25.06 -5.20 -31.87
C LYS A 181 24.25 -5.76 -30.70
N GLY A 182 24.54 -6.99 -30.24
CA GLY A 182 23.80 -7.65 -29.15
C GLY A 182 24.29 -7.33 -27.74
N LEU A 183 25.54 -6.88 -27.58
CA LEU A 183 26.21 -6.70 -26.29
C LEU A 183 25.49 -5.70 -25.36
N PRO A 184 25.07 -4.50 -25.82
CA PRO A 184 24.44 -3.53 -24.93
C PRO A 184 23.16 -4.08 -24.26
N ALA A 185 22.22 -4.62 -25.05
CA ALA A 185 20.96 -5.17 -24.53
C ALA A 185 21.19 -6.34 -23.57
N SER A 186 22.16 -7.21 -23.89
CA SER A 186 22.50 -8.37 -23.06
C SER A 186 23.12 -7.97 -21.72
N VAL A 187 24.01 -6.98 -21.71
CA VAL A 187 24.61 -6.44 -20.48
C VAL A 187 23.53 -5.82 -19.59
N PHE A 188 22.63 -5.01 -20.17
CA PHE A 188 21.49 -4.48 -19.43
C PHE A 188 20.59 -5.59 -18.88
N ALA A 189 20.29 -6.62 -19.67
CA ALA A 189 19.49 -7.74 -19.20
C ALA A 189 20.15 -8.49 -18.03
N ILE A 190 21.47 -8.72 -18.07
CA ILE A 190 22.20 -9.33 -16.94
C ILE A 190 22.11 -8.46 -15.67
N ILE A 191 22.23 -7.14 -15.81
CA ILE A 191 22.07 -6.21 -14.68
C ILE A 191 20.64 -6.29 -14.12
N ILE A 192 19.62 -6.26 -14.98
CA ILE A 192 18.21 -6.42 -14.57
C ILE A 192 17.98 -7.77 -13.89
N LEU A 193 18.58 -8.85 -14.37
CA LEU A 193 18.48 -10.18 -13.78
C LEU A 193 19.01 -10.19 -12.34
N ILE A 194 20.21 -9.63 -12.12
CA ILE A 194 20.84 -9.53 -10.80
C ILE A 194 19.97 -8.69 -9.86
N LEU A 195 19.54 -7.51 -10.32
CA LEU A 195 18.69 -6.61 -9.53
C LEU A 195 17.34 -7.26 -9.19
N GLY A 196 16.73 -7.97 -10.14
CA GLY A 196 15.48 -8.70 -9.92
C GLY A 196 15.61 -9.78 -8.85
N VAL A 197 16.70 -10.57 -8.88
CA VAL A 197 17.00 -11.57 -7.84
C VAL A 197 17.21 -10.90 -6.49
N LEU A 198 18.00 -9.82 -6.43
CA LEU A 198 18.24 -9.07 -5.20
C LEU A 198 16.94 -8.52 -4.61
N MET A 199 16.04 -8.01 -5.44
CA MET A 199 14.74 -7.54 -4.98
C MET A 199 13.87 -8.66 -4.38
N VAL A 200 13.80 -9.83 -5.02
CA VAL A 200 13.02 -10.96 -4.48
C VAL A 200 13.57 -11.40 -3.11
N VAL A 201 14.90 -11.48 -3.00
CA VAL A 201 15.58 -11.83 -1.73
C VAL A 201 15.32 -10.76 -0.67
N ALA A 202 15.51 -9.49 -1.01
CA ALA A 202 15.26 -8.36 -0.10
C ALA A 202 13.81 -8.35 0.38
N ALA A 203 12.84 -8.56 -0.51
CA ALA A 203 11.43 -8.61 -0.16
C ALA A 203 11.10 -9.78 0.79
N PHE A 204 11.78 -10.93 0.65
CA PHE A 204 11.62 -12.04 1.58
C PHE A 204 12.21 -11.73 2.97
N VAL A 205 13.41 -11.14 3.01
CA VAL A 205 14.10 -10.76 4.25
C VAL A 205 13.29 -9.69 4.99
N LEU A 206 12.88 -8.63 4.30
CA LEU A 206 12.12 -7.52 4.88
C LEU A 206 10.77 -7.98 5.44
N ARG A 207 10.05 -8.85 4.70
CA ARG A 207 8.80 -9.43 5.21
C ARG A 207 9.03 -10.32 6.44
N LYS A 208 10.10 -11.12 6.46
CA LYS A 208 10.36 -12.06 7.57
C LYS A 208 10.78 -11.35 8.86
N TYR A 209 11.64 -10.34 8.76
CA TYR A 209 12.24 -9.70 9.94
C TYR A 209 11.55 -8.41 10.36
N PHE A 210 10.95 -7.68 9.41
CA PHE A 210 10.35 -6.36 9.66
C PHE A 210 8.84 -6.33 9.41
N ASN A 211 8.24 -7.43 8.94
CA ASN A 211 6.83 -7.51 8.54
C ASN A 211 6.43 -6.40 7.55
N ALA A 212 7.39 -5.92 6.76
CA ALA A 212 7.21 -4.86 5.78
C ALA A 212 6.49 -5.40 4.55
N ASN A 213 5.58 -4.58 4.00
CA ASN A 213 4.83 -4.91 2.79
C ASN A 213 5.60 -4.46 1.56
N THR A 214 6.65 -5.21 1.19
CA THR A 214 7.47 -4.90 0.02
C THR A 214 7.00 -5.66 -1.22
N PRO A 215 6.85 -4.99 -2.38
CA PRO A 215 6.38 -5.62 -3.60
C PRO A 215 7.41 -6.61 -4.15
N ARG A 216 7.03 -7.90 -4.22
CA ARG A 216 7.91 -8.97 -4.69
C ARG A 216 7.76 -9.24 -6.18
N ASN A 217 6.56 -9.05 -6.72
CA ASN A 217 6.23 -9.46 -8.08
C ASN A 217 7.01 -8.67 -9.13
N LEU A 218 7.48 -7.45 -8.79
CA LEU A 218 8.40 -6.70 -9.64
C LEU A 218 9.71 -7.44 -9.89
N GLY A 219 10.28 -8.08 -8.86
CA GLY A 219 11.52 -8.84 -9.00
C GLY A 219 11.35 -10.05 -9.94
N PHE A 220 10.21 -10.73 -9.89
CA PHE A 220 9.90 -11.83 -10.82
C PHE A 220 9.68 -11.34 -12.25
N LEU A 221 8.99 -10.22 -12.43
CA LEU A 221 8.84 -9.57 -13.74
C LEU A 221 10.20 -9.19 -14.34
N MET A 222 11.09 -8.61 -13.53
CA MET A 222 12.46 -8.28 -13.93
C MET A 222 13.25 -9.51 -14.39
N ILE A 223 13.21 -10.59 -13.61
CA ILE A 223 13.88 -11.85 -13.95
C ILE A 223 13.34 -12.41 -15.27
N ASN A 224 12.02 -12.45 -15.44
CA ASN A 224 11.37 -12.98 -16.65
C ASN A 224 11.79 -12.20 -17.91
N ILE A 225 11.72 -10.87 -17.88
CA ILE A 225 12.10 -10.01 -19.01
C ILE A 225 13.60 -10.10 -19.30
N ALA A 226 14.45 -10.14 -18.27
CA ALA A 226 15.89 -10.28 -18.47
C ALA A 226 16.25 -11.61 -19.14
N LEU A 227 15.67 -12.73 -18.68
CA LEU A 227 15.89 -14.04 -19.29
C LEU A 227 15.41 -14.07 -20.73
N TRP A 228 14.29 -13.42 -21.03
CA TRP A 228 13.80 -13.29 -22.39
C TRP A 228 14.79 -12.55 -23.29
N ILE A 229 15.27 -11.37 -22.88
CA ILE A 229 16.22 -10.57 -23.68
C ILE A 229 17.52 -11.36 -23.91
N ILE A 230 18.04 -12.06 -22.89
CA ILE A 230 19.23 -12.91 -23.03
C ILE A 230 18.98 -14.04 -24.05
N SER A 231 17.79 -14.65 -24.02
CA SER A 231 17.41 -15.76 -24.91
C SER A 231 17.21 -15.33 -26.37
N GLU A 232 16.87 -14.07 -26.64
CA GLU A 232 16.80 -13.50 -28.00
C GLU A 232 18.09 -12.83 -28.46
N SER A 233 19.04 -12.61 -27.54
CA SER A 233 20.27 -11.91 -27.87
C SER A 233 21.17 -12.70 -28.83
N GLY A 234 21.95 -11.99 -29.64
CA GLY A 234 23.04 -12.61 -30.41
C GLY A 234 24.08 -13.32 -29.52
N LEU A 235 24.17 -12.94 -28.23
CA LEU A 235 25.04 -13.60 -27.26
C LEU A 235 24.56 -14.98 -26.83
N ARG A 236 23.31 -15.37 -27.12
CA ARG A 236 22.79 -16.71 -26.80
C ARG A 236 23.65 -17.83 -27.39
N GLN A 237 24.27 -17.56 -28.55
CA GLN A 237 25.20 -18.48 -29.21
C GLN A 237 26.41 -18.79 -28.33
N PHE A 238 26.79 -17.87 -27.43
CA PHE A 238 27.92 -17.97 -26.51
C PHE A 238 27.54 -18.51 -25.12
N ILE A 239 26.26 -18.43 -24.77
CA ILE A 239 25.74 -18.79 -23.44
C ILE A 239 25.21 -20.23 -23.42
N PHE A 240 24.61 -20.66 -24.53
CA PHE A 240 23.93 -21.96 -24.62
C PHE A 240 24.67 -22.88 -25.57
N SER A 241 24.87 -24.13 -25.15
CA SER A 241 25.41 -25.20 -25.99
C SER A 241 24.47 -25.56 -27.14
N ARG A 242 23.16 -25.26 -26.99
CA ARG A 242 22.13 -25.44 -28.01
C ARG A 242 21.30 -24.16 -28.19
N PRO A 243 21.81 -23.15 -28.90
CA PRO A 243 21.16 -21.84 -29.07
C PRO A 243 19.79 -21.92 -29.75
N SER A 244 19.55 -22.97 -30.53
CA SER A 244 18.26 -23.22 -31.17
C SER A 244 17.15 -23.57 -30.18
N LEU A 245 17.48 -24.20 -29.05
CA LEU A 245 16.51 -24.53 -27.98
C LEU A 245 16.05 -23.29 -27.20
N THR A 246 16.78 -22.18 -27.28
CA THR A 246 16.46 -21.00 -26.47
C THR A 246 15.20 -20.28 -26.92
N MET A 247 14.80 -20.46 -28.19
CA MET A 247 13.56 -19.85 -28.67
C MET A 247 12.31 -20.42 -27.99
N TYR A 248 12.31 -21.68 -27.56
CA TYR A 248 11.14 -22.27 -26.89
C TYR A 248 10.81 -21.57 -25.58
N PHE A 249 11.81 -21.41 -24.71
CA PHE A 249 11.58 -20.69 -23.48
C PHE A 249 11.53 -19.18 -23.68
N SER A 250 12.20 -18.63 -24.69
CA SER A 250 12.02 -17.22 -25.10
C SER A 250 10.55 -16.89 -25.34
N TYR A 251 9.86 -17.69 -26.17
CA TYR A 251 8.45 -17.48 -26.45
C TYR A 251 7.63 -17.52 -25.18
N ILE A 252 7.76 -18.58 -24.37
CA ILE A 252 7.02 -18.71 -23.10
C ILE A 252 7.30 -17.51 -22.17
N LEU A 253 8.55 -17.04 -22.09
CA LEU A 253 8.90 -15.88 -21.28
C LEU A 253 8.17 -14.62 -21.74
N VAL A 254 8.08 -14.36 -23.06
CA VAL A 254 7.29 -13.25 -23.62
C VAL A 254 5.83 -13.35 -23.22
N GLU A 255 5.22 -14.52 -23.36
CA GLU A 255 3.79 -14.71 -23.07
C GLU A 255 3.47 -14.40 -21.60
N LEU A 256 4.41 -14.70 -20.69
CA LEU A 256 4.25 -14.46 -19.27
C LEU A 256 4.41 -12.99 -18.86
N ILE A 257 4.98 -12.11 -19.69
CA ILE A 257 5.20 -10.69 -19.35
C ILE A 257 3.89 -10.02 -18.93
N GLY A 258 2.80 -10.25 -19.68
CA GLY A 258 1.49 -9.66 -19.38
C GLY A 258 0.95 -10.08 -18.00
N ALA A 259 0.97 -11.38 -17.72
CA ALA A 259 0.51 -11.91 -16.42
C ALA A 259 1.39 -11.44 -15.26
N MET A 260 2.72 -11.43 -15.43
CA MET A 260 3.66 -10.97 -14.40
C MET A 260 3.53 -9.47 -14.13
N ALA A 261 3.24 -8.66 -15.15
CA ALA A 261 2.94 -7.25 -14.99
C ALA A 261 1.62 -7.04 -14.23
N CYS A 262 0.57 -7.82 -14.53
CA CYS A 262 -0.69 -7.80 -13.78
C CYS A 262 -0.49 -8.16 -12.30
N LEU A 263 0.27 -9.22 -12.00
CA LEU A 263 0.59 -9.61 -10.62
C LEU A 263 1.29 -8.48 -9.85
N TYR A 264 2.18 -7.75 -10.51
CA TYR A 264 2.85 -6.61 -9.92
C TYR A 264 1.92 -5.40 -9.74
N PHE A 265 1.11 -5.08 -10.74
CA PHE A 265 0.17 -3.96 -10.64
C PHE A 265 -0.90 -4.20 -9.58
N ASP A 266 -1.40 -5.42 -9.44
CA ASP A 266 -2.34 -5.79 -8.38
C ASP A 266 -1.72 -5.63 -6.98
N GLU A 267 -0.45 -6.02 -6.82
CA GLU A 267 0.30 -5.87 -5.57
C GLU A 267 0.48 -4.40 -5.16
N VAL A 268 0.86 -3.53 -6.11
CA VAL A 268 1.03 -2.08 -5.87
C VAL A 268 -0.30 -1.39 -5.64
N GLN A 269 -1.36 -1.81 -6.33
CA GLN A 269 -2.72 -1.27 -6.16
C GLN A 269 -3.46 -1.92 -4.96
N HIS A 270 -2.73 -2.60 -4.08
CA HIS A 270 -3.24 -3.21 -2.85
C HIS A 270 -4.45 -4.13 -3.04
N GLY A 271 -4.55 -4.81 -4.18
CA GLY A 271 -5.62 -5.78 -4.44
C GLY A 271 -6.99 -5.18 -4.78
N VAL A 272 -7.10 -3.86 -5.03
CA VAL A 272 -8.38 -3.21 -5.36
C VAL A 272 -9.01 -3.80 -6.62
N TYR A 273 -8.18 -4.14 -7.61
CA TYR A 273 -8.60 -4.68 -8.91
C TYR A 273 -8.32 -6.17 -9.06
N HIS A 274 -8.06 -6.87 -7.95
CA HIS A 274 -7.61 -8.26 -7.94
C HIS A 274 -8.43 -9.18 -8.83
N ARG A 275 -9.76 -9.05 -8.84
CA ARG A 275 -10.63 -9.88 -9.69
C ARG A 275 -10.36 -9.68 -11.18
N PHE A 276 -10.10 -8.46 -11.61
CA PHE A 276 -9.85 -8.15 -13.02
C PHE A 276 -8.47 -8.64 -13.46
N TYR A 277 -7.44 -8.40 -12.64
CA TYR A 277 -6.10 -8.90 -12.92
C TYR A 277 -6.03 -10.42 -12.90
N LEU A 278 -6.68 -11.08 -11.93
CA LEU A 278 -6.73 -12.53 -11.85
C LEU A 278 -7.36 -13.17 -13.10
N VAL A 279 -8.41 -12.55 -13.68
CA VAL A 279 -9.00 -13.03 -14.93
C VAL A 279 -8.01 -12.88 -16.09
N ALA A 280 -7.32 -11.75 -16.21
CA ALA A 280 -6.30 -11.54 -17.24
C ALA A 280 -5.15 -12.56 -17.11
N GLU A 281 -4.68 -12.80 -15.88
CA GLU A 281 -3.67 -13.81 -15.57
C GLU A 281 -4.10 -15.21 -15.96
N CYS A 282 -5.33 -15.61 -15.61
CA CYS A 282 -5.88 -16.92 -15.98
C CYS A 282 -5.96 -17.10 -17.50
N ILE A 283 -6.33 -16.05 -18.24
CA ILE A 283 -6.39 -16.08 -19.69
C ILE A 283 -4.98 -16.26 -20.28
N VAL A 284 -4.01 -15.47 -19.83
CA VAL A 284 -2.61 -15.58 -20.31
C VAL A 284 -2.04 -16.95 -19.99
N LEU A 285 -2.21 -17.46 -18.77
CA LEU A 285 -1.72 -18.78 -18.39
C LEU A 285 -2.43 -19.91 -19.16
N GLY A 286 -3.74 -19.80 -19.35
CA GLY A 286 -4.50 -20.73 -20.17
C GLY A 286 -3.99 -20.75 -21.61
N GLN A 287 -3.64 -19.58 -22.17
CA GLN A 287 -3.03 -19.47 -23.49
C GLN A 287 -1.65 -20.13 -23.55
N VAL A 288 -0.78 -19.92 -22.55
CA VAL A 288 0.53 -20.58 -22.49
C VAL A 288 0.37 -22.10 -22.50
N VAL A 289 -0.52 -22.63 -21.66
CA VAL A 289 -0.81 -24.07 -21.60
C VAL A 289 -1.34 -24.58 -22.94
N LEU A 290 -2.24 -23.83 -23.58
CA LEU A 290 -2.77 -24.16 -24.91
C LEU A 290 -1.66 -24.16 -25.96
N ASN A 291 -0.79 -23.15 -26.00
CA ASN A 291 0.30 -23.04 -26.95
C ASN A 291 1.31 -24.18 -26.79
N VAL A 292 1.70 -24.48 -25.56
CA VAL A 292 2.56 -25.64 -25.26
C VAL A 292 1.87 -26.94 -25.65
N GLY A 293 0.58 -27.11 -25.36
CA GLY A 293 -0.19 -28.28 -25.73
C GLY A 293 -0.29 -28.48 -27.24
N LEU A 294 -0.60 -27.43 -28.00
CA LEU A 294 -0.65 -27.44 -29.46
C LEU A 294 0.71 -27.78 -30.08
N HIS A 295 1.78 -27.26 -29.49
CA HIS A 295 3.14 -27.55 -29.94
C HIS A 295 3.53 -29.01 -29.67
N VAL A 296 3.27 -29.53 -28.47
CA VAL A 296 3.54 -30.93 -28.12
C VAL A 296 2.72 -31.89 -28.98
N LEU A 297 1.47 -31.54 -29.31
CA LEU A 297 0.61 -32.31 -30.21
C LEU A 297 0.96 -32.14 -31.70
N LYS A 298 1.97 -31.33 -32.03
CA LYS A 298 2.40 -31.04 -33.41
C LYS A 298 1.29 -30.46 -34.30
N ILE A 299 0.35 -29.72 -33.69
CA ILE A 299 -0.78 -29.07 -34.39
C ILE A 299 -0.38 -27.67 -34.86
N ALA A 300 0.30 -26.90 -34.02
CA ALA A 300 0.73 -25.54 -34.33
C ALA A 300 2.02 -25.19 -33.58
N ASP A 301 2.85 -24.33 -34.18
CA ASP A 301 4.09 -23.86 -33.58
C ASP A 301 3.93 -22.67 -32.66
N LEU A 302 4.79 -22.61 -31.64
CA LEU A 302 4.84 -21.50 -30.68
C LEU A 302 5.02 -20.14 -31.38
N TYR A 303 5.74 -20.09 -32.49
CA TYR A 303 5.91 -18.86 -33.27
C TYR A 303 4.62 -18.39 -33.95
N VAL A 304 3.84 -19.33 -34.50
CA VAL A 304 2.55 -19.01 -35.12
C VAL A 304 1.57 -18.53 -34.04
N THR A 305 1.60 -19.18 -32.88
CA THR A 305 0.73 -18.80 -31.75
C THR A 305 1.17 -17.52 -31.04
N MET A 306 2.43 -17.10 -31.17
CA MET A 306 2.99 -15.90 -30.55
C MET A 306 2.20 -14.61 -30.86
N LYS A 307 1.60 -14.52 -32.06
CA LYS A 307 0.77 -13.36 -32.45
C LYS A 307 -0.40 -13.14 -31.50
N TYR A 308 -1.02 -14.22 -31.03
CA TYR A 308 -2.11 -14.16 -30.06
C TYR A 308 -1.61 -13.75 -28.67
N SER A 309 -0.39 -14.17 -28.31
CA SER A 309 0.24 -13.79 -27.04
C SER A 309 0.55 -12.30 -26.97
N HIS A 310 1.00 -11.69 -28.08
CA HIS A 310 1.15 -10.24 -28.18
C HIS A 310 -0.19 -9.48 -28.02
N MET A 311 -1.31 -10.05 -28.47
CA MET A 311 -2.65 -9.46 -28.24
C MET A 311 -2.99 -9.46 -26.74
N TRP A 312 -2.67 -10.54 -26.01
CA TRP A 312 -2.91 -10.60 -24.58
C TRP A 312 -2.03 -9.66 -23.76
N ILE A 313 -0.77 -9.44 -24.18
CA ILE A 313 0.09 -8.41 -23.58
C ILE A 313 -0.53 -7.02 -23.77
N ALA A 314 -1.01 -6.70 -24.98
CA ALA A 314 -1.70 -5.44 -25.25
C ALA A 314 -2.98 -5.29 -24.41
N PHE A 315 -3.75 -6.36 -24.24
CA PHE A 315 -4.92 -6.39 -23.36
C PHE A 315 -4.56 -6.08 -21.90
N CYS A 316 -3.50 -6.70 -21.37
CA CYS A 316 -3.01 -6.44 -20.01
C CYS A 316 -2.57 -4.98 -19.84
N ALA A 317 -1.91 -4.40 -20.85
CA ALA A 317 -1.52 -3.00 -20.85
C ALA A 317 -2.73 -2.05 -20.83
N VAL A 318 -3.77 -2.34 -21.62
CA VAL A 318 -5.03 -1.58 -21.61
C VAL A 318 -5.71 -1.67 -20.25
N LEU A 319 -5.79 -2.88 -19.67
CA LEU A 319 -6.35 -3.07 -18.34
C LEU A 319 -5.60 -2.23 -17.30
N ALA A 320 -4.27 -2.23 -17.32
CA ALA A 320 -3.44 -1.41 -16.43
C ALA A 320 -3.66 0.10 -16.62
N ILE A 321 -3.81 0.57 -17.86
CA ILE A 321 -4.13 1.99 -18.12
C ILE A 321 -5.49 2.34 -17.52
N VAL A 322 -6.50 1.49 -17.71
CA VAL A 322 -7.86 1.73 -17.18
C VAL A 322 -7.83 1.82 -15.65
N THR A 323 -7.17 0.89 -14.96
CA THR A 323 -7.10 0.91 -13.49
C THR A 323 -6.35 2.13 -12.96
N ILE A 324 -5.24 2.52 -13.60
CA ILE A 324 -4.50 3.75 -13.25
C ILE A 324 -5.39 4.99 -13.41
N VAL A 325 -6.15 5.09 -14.51
CA VAL A 325 -7.07 6.22 -14.74
C VAL A 325 -8.17 6.28 -13.68
N ILE A 326 -8.74 5.13 -13.31
CA ILE A 326 -9.73 5.06 -12.23
C ILE A 326 -9.11 5.51 -10.90
N ASP A 327 -7.88 5.09 -10.60
CA ASP A 327 -7.21 5.49 -9.35
C ASP A 327 -6.85 6.98 -9.30
N ILE A 328 -6.52 7.59 -10.45
CA ILE A 328 -6.34 9.04 -10.56
C ILE A 328 -7.67 9.76 -10.31
N TYR A 329 -8.76 9.30 -10.94
CA TYR A 329 -10.09 9.91 -10.79
C TYR A 329 -10.65 9.79 -9.37
N THR A 330 -10.49 8.62 -8.76
CA THR A 330 -10.94 8.34 -7.39
C THR A 330 -9.98 8.87 -6.30
N LYS A 331 -8.91 9.60 -6.70
CA LYS A 331 -7.83 10.12 -5.84
C LYS A 331 -7.06 9.06 -5.04
N ARG A 332 -7.30 7.76 -5.28
CA ARG A 332 -6.59 6.64 -4.66
C ARG A 332 -5.12 6.61 -5.06
N GLY A 333 -4.81 7.06 -6.28
CA GLY A 333 -3.45 7.11 -6.82
C GLY A 333 -2.48 7.99 -6.03
N ARG A 334 -2.95 8.85 -5.10
CA ARG A 334 -2.08 9.59 -4.19
C ARG A 334 -1.27 8.69 -3.25
N THR A 335 -1.79 7.50 -2.93
CA THR A 335 -1.14 6.56 -2.01
C THR A 335 0.12 5.94 -2.60
N TYR A 336 0.21 5.79 -3.92
CA TYR A 336 1.37 5.21 -4.61
C TYR A 336 1.82 6.05 -5.82
N ALA A 337 1.74 7.38 -5.68
CA ALA A 337 1.89 8.34 -6.77
C ALA A 337 3.23 8.24 -7.51
N ILE A 338 4.32 7.93 -6.79
CA ILE A 338 5.66 7.78 -7.40
C ILE A 338 5.68 6.54 -8.29
N THR A 339 5.09 5.44 -7.83
CA THR A 339 5.00 4.19 -8.57
C THR A 339 4.12 4.32 -9.82
N ILE A 340 3.06 5.14 -9.80
CA ILE A 340 2.24 5.42 -11.00
C ILE A 340 3.09 5.96 -12.15
N ILE A 341 4.01 6.89 -11.86
CA ILE A 341 4.92 7.44 -12.89
C ILE A 341 5.76 6.31 -13.48
N GLY A 342 6.29 5.43 -12.62
CA GLY A 342 7.01 4.22 -13.03
C GLY A 342 6.18 3.32 -13.94
N MET A 343 4.94 3.01 -13.56
CA MET A 343 4.02 2.15 -14.31
C MET A 343 3.69 2.74 -15.68
N VAL A 344 3.40 4.04 -15.76
CA VAL A 344 3.09 4.73 -17.02
C VAL A 344 4.31 4.72 -17.95
N CYS A 345 5.51 5.01 -17.44
CA CYS A 345 6.74 4.92 -18.22
C CYS A 345 6.98 3.50 -18.75
N PHE A 346 6.77 2.48 -17.92
CA PHE A 346 6.88 1.08 -18.31
C PHE A 346 5.90 0.69 -19.43
N ILE A 347 4.62 1.07 -19.30
CA ILE A 347 3.60 0.78 -20.31
C ILE A 347 3.92 1.47 -21.63
N ILE A 348 4.29 2.75 -21.61
CA ILE A 348 4.60 3.52 -22.83
C ILE A 348 5.81 2.92 -23.56
N LEU A 349 6.90 2.64 -22.85
CA LEU A 349 8.11 2.10 -23.46
C LEU A 349 7.89 0.68 -23.98
N SER A 350 7.10 -0.14 -23.28
CA SER A 350 6.74 -1.49 -23.73
C SER A 350 5.86 -1.47 -24.99
N LEU A 351 4.86 -0.57 -25.05
CA LEU A 351 4.00 -0.41 -26.23
C LEU A 351 4.78 0.13 -27.43
N ASN A 352 5.69 1.08 -27.21
CA ASN A 352 6.56 1.60 -28.26
C ASN A 352 7.43 0.49 -28.86
N GLU A 353 7.97 -0.40 -28.03
CA GLU A 353 8.79 -1.53 -28.48
C GLU A 353 7.98 -2.57 -29.24
N LEU A 354 6.77 -2.91 -28.74
CA LEU A 354 5.83 -3.79 -29.44
C LEU A 354 5.44 -3.21 -30.82
N LEU A 355 5.17 -1.92 -30.90
CA LEU A 355 4.85 -1.26 -32.16
C LEU A 355 6.04 -1.25 -33.12
N GLY A 356 7.25 -0.98 -32.62
CA GLY A 356 8.45 -0.99 -33.44
C GLY A 356 8.83 -2.36 -33.98
N PHE A 357 8.46 -3.44 -33.29
CA PHE A 357 8.54 -4.82 -33.82
C PHE A 357 7.68 -4.98 -35.08
N TYR A 358 6.41 -4.59 -35.03
CA TYR A 358 5.50 -4.71 -36.19
C TYR A 358 5.82 -3.72 -37.33
N LEU A 359 6.38 -2.56 -37.01
CA LEU A 359 6.79 -1.55 -38.00
C LEU A 359 8.23 -1.73 -38.51
N ASN A 360 8.93 -2.80 -38.08
CA ASN A 360 10.32 -3.10 -38.43
C ASN A 360 11.28 -1.91 -38.19
N ARG A 361 11.04 -1.11 -37.15
CA ARG A 361 11.73 0.17 -36.88
C ARG A 361 12.96 0.00 -35.99
N PHE A 362 13.02 -1.02 -35.14
CA PHE A 362 14.11 -1.22 -34.18
C PHE A 362 15.05 -2.35 -34.60
N HIS A 363 16.36 -2.07 -34.60
CA HIS A 363 17.41 -3.08 -34.81
C HIS A 363 17.91 -3.73 -33.51
N VAL A 364 17.67 -3.09 -32.36
CA VAL A 364 18.07 -3.59 -31.02
C VAL A 364 16.81 -3.75 -30.19
N PHE A 365 16.48 -4.99 -29.89
CA PHE A 365 15.30 -5.40 -29.12
C PHE A 365 15.67 -5.53 -27.63
N GLY A 366 14.79 -5.12 -26.73
CA GLY A 366 14.89 -5.21 -25.26
C GLY A 366 15.42 -3.96 -24.54
N GLY A 367 16.08 -3.03 -25.25
CA GLY A 367 16.80 -1.92 -24.62
C GLY A 367 15.90 -0.91 -23.90
N SER A 368 14.81 -0.48 -24.53
CA SER A 368 13.85 0.47 -23.95
C SER A 368 13.13 -0.13 -22.74
N ILE A 369 12.72 -1.39 -22.82
CA ILE A 369 12.11 -2.12 -21.70
C ILE A 369 13.05 -2.17 -20.49
N CYS A 370 14.36 -2.45 -20.67
CA CYS A 370 15.32 -2.45 -19.57
C CYS A 370 15.41 -1.09 -18.84
N ILE A 371 15.46 0.02 -19.59
CA ILE A 371 15.48 1.37 -19.01
C ILE A 371 14.18 1.63 -18.23
N ALA A 372 13.04 1.26 -18.82
CA ALA A 372 11.73 1.38 -18.18
C ALA A 372 11.66 0.60 -16.87
N MET A 373 12.27 -0.60 -16.85
CA MET A 373 12.32 -1.47 -15.68
C MET A 373 13.16 -0.89 -14.54
N LEU A 374 14.30 -0.27 -14.85
CA LEU A 374 15.10 0.43 -13.84
C LEU A 374 14.33 1.59 -13.22
N PHE A 375 13.64 2.37 -14.06
CA PHE A 375 12.83 3.49 -13.57
C PHE A 375 11.68 3.01 -12.70
N LEU A 376 10.99 1.93 -13.11
CA LEU A 376 9.93 1.29 -12.33
C LEU A 376 10.47 0.77 -10.99
N MET A 377 11.64 0.13 -10.99
CA MET A 377 12.31 -0.36 -9.78
C MET A 377 12.61 0.78 -8.81
N VAL A 378 13.23 1.86 -9.29
CA VAL A 378 13.58 3.02 -8.45
C VAL A 378 12.30 3.67 -7.89
N ALA A 379 11.28 3.88 -8.73
CA ALA A 379 10.00 4.43 -8.28
C ALA A 379 9.37 3.58 -7.17
N THR A 380 9.40 2.26 -7.33
CA THR A 380 8.84 1.30 -6.37
C THR A 380 9.61 1.29 -5.05
N ILE A 381 10.95 1.33 -5.10
CA ILE A 381 11.79 1.40 -3.90
C ILE A 381 11.52 2.70 -3.14
N ILE A 382 11.50 3.83 -3.83
CA ILE A 382 11.23 5.14 -3.21
C ILE A 382 9.84 5.14 -2.56
N GLN A 383 8.81 4.66 -3.26
CA GLN A 383 7.47 4.56 -2.72
C GLN A 383 7.42 3.65 -1.47
N THR A 384 8.05 2.49 -1.53
CA THR A 384 8.09 1.54 -0.40
C THR A 384 8.76 2.17 0.83
N VAL A 385 9.86 2.89 0.65
CA VAL A 385 10.55 3.60 1.74
C VAL A 385 9.66 4.70 2.31
N TYR A 386 8.99 5.46 1.44
CA TYR A 386 8.05 6.52 1.84
C TYR A 386 6.88 5.94 2.67
N ASP A 387 6.30 4.82 2.23
CA ASP A 387 5.18 4.17 2.90
C ASP A 387 5.57 3.62 4.28
N GLU A 388 6.75 3.00 4.40
CA GLU A 388 7.23 2.47 5.68
C GLU A 388 7.57 3.58 6.68
N VAL A 389 8.21 4.67 6.25
CA VAL A 389 8.54 5.82 7.12
C VAL A 389 7.26 6.47 7.66
N ASN A 390 6.31 6.80 6.78
CA ASN A 390 5.02 7.35 7.21
C ASN A 390 4.20 6.34 8.03
N GLY A 391 4.37 5.04 7.73
CA GLY A 391 3.72 3.96 8.45
C GLY A 391 4.20 3.81 9.90
N VAL A 392 5.46 4.13 10.20
CA VAL A 392 5.99 4.14 11.58
C VAL A 392 5.45 5.33 12.36
N GLU A 393 5.55 6.54 11.81
CA GLU A 393 5.07 7.76 12.46
C GLU A 393 3.56 7.67 12.77
N ASN A 394 2.77 7.16 11.83
CA ASN A 394 1.35 6.97 12.03
C ASN A 394 1.04 5.88 13.07
N ARG A 395 1.87 4.84 13.19
CA ARG A 395 1.69 3.79 14.22
C ARG A 395 1.92 4.34 15.62
N GLU A 396 2.96 5.16 15.81
CA GLU A 396 3.23 5.82 17.09
C GLU A 396 2.09 6.77 17.48
N LYS A 397 1.69 7.67 16.56
CA LYS A 397 0.54 8.57 16.77
C LYS A 397 -0.75 7.81 17.11
N MET A 398 -1.02 6.71 16.40
CA MET A 398 -2.19 5.86 16.64
C MET A 398 -2.13 5.20 18.03
N GLN A 399 -0.96 4.73 18.47
CA GLN A 399 -0.80 4.11 19.79
C GLN A 399 -1.03 5.13 20.90
N THR A 400 -0.44 6.33 20.80
CA THR A 400 -0.66 7.42 21.75
C THR A 400 -2.13 7.82 21.80
N ALA A 401 -2.77 8.03 20.64
CA ALA A 401 -4.19 8.35 20.56
C ALA A 401 -5.08 7.24 21.16
N MET A 402 -4.73 5.97 20.97
CA MET A 402 -5.45 4.84 21.57
C MET A 402 -5.35 4.86 23.11
N THR A 403 -4.16 5.12 23.65
CA THR A 403 -3.93 5.25 25.09
C THR A 403 -4.77 6.40 25.67
N ILE A 404 -4.74 7.58 25.04
CA ILE A 404 -5.50 8.76 25.49
C ILE A 404 -7.01 8.50 25.47
N ASN A 405 -7.53 7.96 24.37
CA ASN A 405 -8.95 7.63 24.27
C ASN A 405 -9.37 6.60 25.32
N THR A 406 -8.49 5.64 25.65
CA THR A 406 -8.76 4.65 26.70
C THR A 406 -8.83 5.31 28.07
N ILE A 407 -7.90 6.21 28.39
CA ILE A 407 -7.89 7.01 29.63
C ILE A 407 -9.18 7.82 29.76
N GLN A 408 -9.56 8.56 28.71
CA GLN A 408 -10.81 9.34 28.67
C GLN A 408 -12.07 8.47 28.83
N THR A 409 -12.09 7.30 28.19
CA THR A 409 -13.22 6.36 28.29
C THR A 409 -13.36 5.82 29.72
N ILE A 410 -12.25 5.49 30.38
CA ILE A 410 -12.25 5.02 31.78
C ILE A 410 -12.72 6.15 32.71
N ALA A 411 -12.19 7.36 32.53
CA ALA A 411 -12.62 8.54 33.29
C ALA A 411 -14.13 8.78 33.16
N GLY A 412 -14.65 8.82 31.94
CA GLY A 412 -16.07 9.00 31.67
C GLY A 412 -16.95 7.89 32.25
N ALA A 413 -16.47 6.64 32.29
CA ALA A 413 -17.20 5.53 32.89
C ALA A 413 -17.31 5.66 34.42
N ILE A 414 -16.28 6.21 35.07
CA ILE A 414 -16.26 6.47 36.51
C ILE A 414 -17.16 7.66 36.83
N ASP A 415 -17.04 8.75 36.06
CA ASP A 415 -17.90 9.93 36.15
C ASP A 415 -19.39 9.60 35.95
N ALA A 416 -19.71 8.57 35.16
CA ALA A 416 -21.09 8.11 34.94
C ALA A 416 -21.63 7.20 36.06
N ARG A 417 -20.74 6.58 36.85
CA ARG A 417 -21.11 5.74 38.00
C ARG A 417 -21.37 6.58 39.25
N ASP A 418 -20.63 7.68 39.40
CA ASP A 418 -20.87 8.69 40.42
C ASP A 418 -21.99 9.63 39.92
N GLU A 419 -23.14 9.63 40.60
CA GLU A 419 -24.35 10.36 40.18
C GLU A 419 -24.13 11.89 40.03
N TYR A 420 -22.99 12.40 40.51
CA TYR A 420 -22.71 13.83 40.64
C TYR A 420 -21.72 14.40 39.62
N THR A 421 -21.11 13.57 38.76
CA THR A 421 -19.85 13.90 38.06
C THR A 421 -19.90 13.95 36.53
N GLY A 422 -21.05 14.17 35.89
CA GLY A 422 -21.12 14.29 34.43
C GLY A 422 -20.12 15.32 33.83
N GLY A 423 -19.06 14.84 33.18
CA GLY A 423 -17.99 15.66 32.59
C GLY A 423 -17.07 16.36 33.61
N HIS A 424 -17.09 15.93 34.87
CA HIS A 424 -16.29 16.50 35.95
C HIS A 424 -14.79 16.31 35.71
N SER A 425 -14.39 15.08 35.43
CA SER A 425 -12.99 14.74 35.21
C SER A 425 -12.39 15.53 34.04
N GLU A 426 -13.17 15.77 32.98
CA GLU A 426 -12.77 16.59 31.83
C GLU A 426 -12.54 18.06 32.21
N ARG A 427 -13.46 18.65 32.99
CA ARG A 427 -13.32 20.04 33.47
C ARG A 427 -12.14 20.19 34.42
N VAL A 428 -11.94 19.26 35.36
CA VAL A 428 -10.78 19.27 36.26
C VAL A 428 -9.48 19.19 35.48
N GLY A 429 -9.38 18.27 34.52
CA GLY A 429 -8.21 18.17 33.63
C GLY A 429 -7.97 19.47 32.85
N PHE A 430 -9.02 20.14 32.39
CA PHE A 430 -8.90 21.44 31.70
C PHE A 430 -8.41 22.55 32.63
N TYR A 431 -9.01 22.72 33.81
CA TYR A 431 -8.59 23.78 34.75
C TYR A 431 -7.16 23.56 35.24
N ALA A 432 -6.80 22.31 35.52
CA ALA A 432 -5.44 21.94 35.94
C ALA A 432 -4.41 22.28 34.86
N SER A 433 -4.69 21.99 33.59
CA SER A 433 -3.77 22.29 32.49
C SER A 433 -3.68 23.79 32.20
N ARG A 434 -4.77 24.55 32.38
CA ARG A 434 -4.75 26.02 32.27
C ARG A 434 -3.90 26.65 33.37
N LEU A 435 -4.04 26.18 34.61
CA LEU A 435 -3.20 26.64 35.71
C LEU A 435 -1.72 26.29 35.45
N ALA A 436 -1.42 25.04 35.07
CA ALA A 436 -0.06 24.62 34.75
C ALA A 436 0.55 25.45 33.61
N ARG A 437 -0.24 25.79 32.58
CA ARG A 437 0.21 26.61 31.45
C ARG A 437 0.55 28.05 31.85
N GLU A 438 -0.26 28.68 32.70
CA GLU A 438 0.05 30.03 33.22
C GLU A 438 1.34 30.04 34.06
N MET A 439 1.72 28.89 34.60
CA MET A 439 2.89 28.70 35.45
C MET A 439 4.12 28.15 34.73
N ALA A 440 4.02 27.88 33.43
CA ALA A 440 5.02 27.11 32.72
C ALA A 440 6.42 27.75 32.76
N ALA A 441 6.49 29.08 32.68
CA ALA A 441 7.75 29.81 32.76
C ALA A 441 8.35 29.83 34.17
N ASP A 442 7.51 29.87 35.21
CA ASP A 442 7.95 29.97 36.60
C ASP A 442 8.45 28.62 37.16
N TYR A 443 7.96 27.51 36.60
CA TYR A 443 8.23 26.14 37.06
C TYR A 443 8.92 25.25 36.01
N ASP A 444 9.38 25.84 34.90
CA ASP A 444 10.06 25.14 33.78
C ASP A 444 9.24 23.94 33.25
N LEU A 445 7.92 24.13 33.11
CA LEU A 445 7.03 23.08 32.61
C LEU A 445 7.02 23.06 31.09
N THR A 446 7.25 21.88 30.51
CA THR A 446 7.13 21.69 29.07
C THR A 446 5.66 21.50 28.66
N GLU A 447 5.34 21.62 27.37
CA GLU A 447 4.01 21.28 26.86
C GLU A 447 3.63 19.81 27.14
N GLU A 448 4.61 18.92 27.21
CA GLU A 448 4.40 17.53 27.60
C GLU A 448 3.99 17.42 29.07
N ASP A 449 4.58 18.21 29.96
CA ASP A 449 4.20 18.23 31.38
C ASP A 449 2.80 18.80 31.59
N ILE A 450 2.43 19.86 30.87
CA ILE A 450 1.07 20.42 30.88
C ILE A 450 0.05 19.37 30.42
N LEU A 451 0.39 18.61 29.36
CA LEU A 451 -0.46 17.53 28.85
C LEU A 451 -0.60 16.38 29.86
N ARG A 452 0.49 16.03 30.57
CA ARG A 452 0.43 15.03 31.65
C ARG A 452 -0.43 15.51 32.83
N VAL A 453 -0.37 16.79 33.19
CA VAL A 453 -1.27 17.40 34.20
C VAL A 453 -2.73 17.27 33.77
N HIS A 454 -3.04 17.54 32.50
CA HIS A 454 -4.38 17.34 31.95
C HIS A 454 -4.85 15.89 32.11
N TYR A 455 -4.02 14.92 31.69
CA TYR A 455 -4.39 13.50 31.75
C TYR A 455 -4.57 13.00 33.18
N ILE A 456 -3.72 13.39 34.13
CA ILE A 456 -3.94 13.02 35.52
C ILE A 456 -5.21 13.68 36.07
N GLY A 457 -5.56 14.89 35.67
CA GLY A 457 -6.85 15.49 36.03
C GLY A 457 -8.05 14.68 35.53
N LEU A 458 -7.94 14.03 34.37
CA LEU A 458 -9.00 13.12 33.89
C LEU A 458 -9.18 11.88 34.77
N VAL A 459 -8.12 11.39 35.41
CA VAL A 459 -8.14 10.12 36.16
C VAL A 459 -7.86 10.28 37.65
N HIS A 460 -7.89 11.51 38.17
CA HIS A 460 -7.59 11.80 39.57
C HIS A 460 -8.49 10.98 40.52
N ASP A 461 -9.73 10.75 40.08
CA ASP A 461 -10.76 10.02 40.82
C ASP A 461 -10.90 8.54 40.43
N ILE A 462 -9.95 7.99 39.65
CA ILE A 462 -10.06 6.61 39.11
C ILE A 462 -10.25 5.55 40.20
N GLY A 463 -9.71 5.79 41.40
CA GLY A 463 -9.84 4.86 42.52
C GLY A 463 -11.23 4.79 43.14
N LYS A 464 -12.17 5.67 42.77
CA LYS A 464 -13.60 5.54 43.13
C LYS A 464 -14.18 4.22 42.63
N ILE A 465 -13.55 3.57 41.65
CA ILE A 465 -13.90 2.20 41.23
C ILE A 465 -13.90 1.21 42.41
N GLY A 466 -12.97 1.36 43.36
CA GLY A 466 -12.82 0.50 44.53
C GLY A 466 -13.73 0.87 45.71
N VAL A 467 -14.54 1.93 45.59
CA VAL A 467 -15.50 2.36 46.63
C VAL A 467 -16.88 1.75 46.35
N ALA A 468 -17.53 1.23 47.40
CA ALA A 468 -18.86 0.63 47.27
C ALA A 468 -19.94 1.67 46.93
N ASP A 469 -20.90 1.32 46.07
CA ASP A 469 -21.97 2.25 45.62
C ASP A 469 -22.78 2.83 46.78
N THR A 470 -22.97 2.07 47.86
CA THR A 470 -23.68 2.52 49.07
C THR A 470 -22.98 3.66 49.81
N VAL A 471 -21.65 3.76 49.65
CA VAL A 471 -20.82 4.84 50.20
C VAL A 471 -20.67 5.96 49.17
N LEU A 472 -20.44 5.62 47.90
CA LEU A 472 -20.23 6.57 46.81
C LEU A 472 -21.45 7.45 46.55
N ASN A 473 -22.65 6.86 46.45
CA ASN A 473 -23.89 7.55 46.09
C ASN A 473 -24.81 7.85 47.30
N LYS A 474 -24.24 7.97 48.51
CA LYS A 474 -25.03 8.23 49.71
C LYS A 474 -25.58 9.68 49.69
N SER A 475 -26.90 9.82 49.81
CA SER A 475 -27.59 11.14 49.77
C SER A 475 -27.44 11.99 51.04
N GLY A 476 -26.90 11.43 52.12
CA GLY A 476 -26.68 12.11 53.41
C GLY A 476 -25.19 12.16 53.79
N ARG A 477 -24.87 12.83 54.91
CA ARG A 477 -23.50 12.87 55.42
C ARG A 477 -22.95 11.46 55.64
N LEU A 478 -21.70 11.24 55.21
CA LEU A 478 -20.95 10.02 55.49
C LEU A 478 -20.63 9.97 57.00
N THR A 479 -20.73 8.77 57.57
CA THR A 479 -20.18 8.45 58.89
C THR A 479 -18.65 8.47 58.85
N ALA A 480 -17.98 8.45 60.02
CA ALA A 480 -16.53 8.45 60.08
C ALA A 480 -15.92 7.21 59.38
N GLU A 481 -16.58 6.07 59.50
CA GLU A 481 -16.21 4.80 58.88
C GLU A 481 -16.38 4.86 57.36
N GLU A 482 -17.52 5.35 56.88
CA GLU A 482 -17.79 5.52 55.45
C GLU A 482 -16.86 6.54 54.81
N PHE A 483 -16.57 7.64 55.51
CA PHE A 483 -15.60 8.64 55.06
C PHE A 483 -14.18 8.06 54.98
N SER A 484 -13.80 7.21 55.94
CA SER A 484 -12.52 6.50 55.90
C SER A 484 -12.42 5.53 54.72
N LEU A 485 -13.53 4.92 54.29
CA LEU A 485 -13.58 4.12 53.06
C LEU A 485 -13.50 4.98 51.80
N MET A 486 -14.17 6.14 51.78
CA MET A 486 -14.09 7.09 50.67
C MET A 486 -12.65 7.56 50.45
N LYS A 487 -11.91 7.92 51.51
CA LYS A 487 -10.52 8.39 51.42
C LYS A 487 -9.58 7.43 50.69
N LYS A 488 -9.87 6.12 50.70
CA LYS A 488 -9.02 5.11 50.04
C LYS A 488 -8.99 5.23 48.52
N HIS A 489 -9.88 5.98 47.89
CA HIS A 489 -9.86 6.13 46.43
C HIS A 489 -8.54 6.74 45.93
N THR A 490 -7.86 7.58 46.73
CA THR A 490 -6.57 8.14 46.32
C THR A 490 -5.48 7.07 46.26
N GLU A 491 -5.44 6.17 47.25
CA GLU A 491 -4.51 5.05 47.31
C GLU A 491 -4.81 4.00 46.24
N ILE A 492 -6.08 3.63 46.10
CA ILE A 492 -6.55 2.67 45.09
C ILE A 492 -6.26 3.22 43.69
N GLY A 493 -6.51 4.50 43.45
CA GLY A 493 -6.25 5.15 42.17
C GLY A 493 -4.77 5.14 41.82
N TYR A 494 -3.91 5.45 42.80
CA TYR A 494 -2.45 5.35 42.65
C TYR A 494 -2.01 3.92 42.31
N GLU A 495 -2.52 2.90 43.02
CA GLU A 495 -2.17 1.50 42.77
C GLU A 495 -2.60 1.03 41.38
N ILE A 496 -3.82 1.37 40.96
CA ILE A 496 -4.35 1.06 39.62
C ILE A 496 -3.43 1.67 38.56
N MET A 497 -3.12 2.95 38.69
CA MET A 497 -2.37 3.66 37.65
C MET A 497 -0.89 3.29 37.68
N ASN A 498 -0.28 3.03 38.83
CA ASN A 498 1.13 2.58 38.92
C ASN A 498 1.41 1.29 38.11
N SER A 499 0.38 0.50 37.81
CA SER A 499 0.50 -0.68 36.95
C SER A 499 0.70 -0.37 35.44
N LEU A 500 0.41 0.85 34.97
CA LEU A 500 0.47 1.23 33.55
C LEU A 500 1.86 1.63 33.03
N GLY A 501 2.91 1.58 33.86
CA GLY A 501 4.31 1.69 33.42
C GLY A 501 4.98 3.04 33.66
N GLN A 502 6.13 3.28 33.00
CA GLN A 502 7.01 4.44 33.27
C GLN A 502 6.45 5.78 32.80
N GLU A 503 5.57 5.79 31.79
CA GLU A 503 5.13 7.02 31.09
C GLU A 503 4.30 7.98 31.97
N ILE A 504 3.74 7.48 33.09
CA ILE A 504 2.93 8.29 34.02
C ILE A 504 3.57 8.46 35.41
N LYS A 505 4.74 7.87 35.65
CA LYS A 505 5.35 7.83 37.00
C LYS A 505 5.63 9.20 37.61
N GLY A 506 5.92 10.22 36.80
CA GLY A 506 6.19 11.57 37.28
C GLY A 506 4.94 12.34 37.73
N VAL A 507 3.74 11.81 37.50
CA VAL A 507 2.47 12.51 37.70
C VAL A 507 1.44 11.73 38.52
N LEU A 508 1.72 10.46 38.84
CA LEU A 508 0.90 9.60 39.71
C LEU A 508 0.64 10.19 41.10
N ASP A 509 1.61 10.96 41.61
CA ASP A 509 1.49 11.67 42.88
C ASP A 509 0.30 12.63 42.90
N GLY A 510 -0.13 13.14 41.74
CA GLY A 510 -1.37 13.89 41.60
C GLY A 510 -2.59 13.09 42.04
N ILE A 511 -2.67 11.80 41.69
CA ILE A 511 -3.80 10.93 42.07
C ILE A 511 -3.77 10.64 43.58
N ARG A 512 -2.60 10.32 44.15
CA ARG A 512 -2.50 9.97 45.56
C ARG A 512 -2.76 11.17 46.48
N TYR A 513 -2.27 12.34 46.11
CA TYR A 513 -2.19 13.49 47.02
C TYR A 513 -3.13 14.65 46.67
N HIS A 514 -4.01 14.56 45.66
CA HIS A 514 -4.91 15.69 45.31
C HIS A 514 -5.91 16.09 46.41
N HIS A 515 -6.04 15.31 47.48
CA HIS A 515 -6.81 15.66 48.67
C HIS A 515 -5.95 16.04 49.89
N GLU A 516 -4.64 16.16 49.70
CA GLU A 516 -3.79 16.82 50.69
C GLU A 516 -4.10 18.31 50.76
N ARG A 517 -3.93 18.89 51.94
CA ARG A 517 -4.20 20.31 52.21
C ARG A 517 -2.92 20.99 52.60
N PHE A 518 -2.73 22.24 52.15
CA PHE A 518 -1.53 23.01 52.43
C PHE A 518 -1.21 23.14 53.95
N ASP A 519 -2.24 23.12 54.81
CA ASP A 519 -2.16 23.12 56.27
C ASP A 519 -1.84 21.76 56.93
N GLY A 520 -1.68 20.68 56.16
CA GLY A 520 -1.41 19.33 56.66
C GLY A 520 -2.63 18.59 57.21
N LEU A 521 -3.85 19.14 57.07
CA LEU A 521 -5.08 18.51 57.56
C LEU A 521 -5.76 17.61 56.51
N GLY A 522 -5.08 17.36 55.38
CA GLY A 522 -5.55 16.55 54.27
C GLY A 522 -5.40 15.04 54.46
N TYR A 523 -5.49 14.30 53.36
CA TYR A 523 -5.27 12.84 53.32
C TYR A 523 -4.71 12.45 51.95
N PRO A 524 -4.06 11.27 51.81
CA PRO A 524 -3.94 10.15 52.77
C PRO A 524 -2.86 10.28 53.83
N ASP A 525 -1.79 11.02 53.56
CA ASP A 525 -0.53 10.99 54.31
C ASP A 525 -0.32 12.24 55.19
N GLY A 526 -1.15 13.28 55.04
CA GLY A 526 -1.13 14.49 55.87
C GLY A 526 0.04 15.42 55.54
N LEU A 527 0.46 15.44 54.27
CA LEU A 527 1.52 16.30 53.77
C LEU A 527 1.11 17.77 53.86
N SER A 528 2.07 18.65 54.12
CA SER A 528 1.84 20.09 54.27
C SER A 528 2.78 20.92 53.38
N ASP A 529 2.37 22.15 53.07
CA ASP A 529 3.20 23.12 52.34
C ASP A 529 3.73 22.55 51.00
N THR A 530 5.03 22.67 50.75
CA THR A 530 5.74 22.22 49.54
C THR A 530 6.12 20.75 49.55
N ASP A 531 5.89 20.02 50.65
CA ASP A 531 6.02 18.55 50.66
C ASP A 531 4.92 17.89 49.83
N ILE A 532 3.81 18.59 49.58
CA ILE A 532 2.77 18.16 48.65
C ILE A 532 3.27 18.38 47.22
N PRO A 533 3.33 17.34 46.37
CA PRO A 533 3.77 17.47 44.98
C PRO A 533 2.99 18.54 44.22
N LEU A 534 3.67 19.34 43.40
CA LEU A 534 3.07 20.48 42.68
C LEU A 534 1.81 20.08 41.90
N ILE A 535 1.85 18.94 41.21
CA ILE A 535 0.70 18.42 40.46
C ILE A 535 -0.52 18.16 41.33
N ALA A 536 -0.33 17.66 42.56
CA ALA A 536 -1.42 17.42 43.50
C ALA A 536 -2.01 18.75 44.01
N ARG A 537 -1.17 19.75 44.26
CA ARG A 537 -1.62 21.10 44.65
C ARG A 537 -2.43 21.78 43.53
N ILE A 538 -2.02 21.60 42.26
CA ILE A 538 -2.77 22.06 41.09
C ILE A 538 -4.14 21.38 41.00
N LEU A 539 -4.18 20.04 41.13
CA LEU A 539 -5.42 19.27 41.04
C LEU A 539 -6.38 19.55 42.19
N ALA A 540 -5.89 19.70 43.42
CA ALA A 540 -6.71 20.04 44.58
C ALA A 540 -7.50 21.34 44.37
N LEU A 541 -6.85 22.34 43.75
CA LEU A 541 -7.47 23.62 43.42
C LEU A 541 -8.46 23.49 42.25
N ALA A 542 -8.09 22.76 41.19
CA ALA A 542 -8.95 22.51 40.02
C ALA A 542 -10.23 21.72 40.37
N ASP A 543 -10.12 20.65 41.15
CA ASP A 543 -11.23 19.85 41.66
C ASP A 543 -12.16 20.68 42.56
N SER A 544 -11.57 21.45 43.50
CA SER A 544 -12.34 22.35 44.37
C SER A 544 -13.08 23.43 43.57
N TYR A 545 -12.46 23.97 42.51
CA TYR A 545 -13.11 24.93 41.63
C TYR A 545 -14.29 24.31 40.86
N ASP A 546 -14.12 23.11 40.29
CA ASP A 546 -15.22 22.41 39.63
C ASP A 546 -16.37 22.11 40.60
N ALA A 547 -16.04 21.65 41.81
CA ALA A 547 -16.99 21.42 42.88
C ALA A 547 -17.79 22.68 43.25
N MET A 548 -17.13 23.85 43.25
CA MET A 548 -17.73 25.13 43.56
C MET A 548 -18.62 25.68 42.44
N THR A 549 -18.26 25.44 41.18
CA THR A 549 -18.90 26.01 39.98
C THR A 549 -19.92 25.08 39.30
N SER A 550 -19.96 23.81 39.70
CA SER A 550 -20.96 22.83 39.24
C SER A 550 -22.22 22.81 40.11
N ASN A 551 -23.37 22.51 39.49
CA ASN A 551 -24.61 22.26 40.22
C ASN A 551 -24.56 20.89 40.89
N ARG A 552 -24.89 20.82 42.18
CA ARG A 552 -25.02 19.56 42.95
C ARG A 552 -26.44 19.40 43.46
N VAL A 553 -26.88 18.16 43.72
CA VAL A 553 -28.25 17.85 44.18
C VAL A 553 -28.67 18.65 45.43
N TYR A 554 -27.71 18.99 46.29
CA TYR A 554 -27.93 19.74 47.53
C TYR A 554 -27.51 21.22 47.46
N ARG A 555 -26.93 21.70 46.35
CA ARG A 555 -26.35 23.06 46.27
C ARG A 555 -26.28 23.57 44.82
N LYS A 556 -26.82 24.78 44.58
CA LYS A 556 -26.61 25.51 43.31
C LYS A 556 -25.14 25.96 43.17
N ARG A 557 -24.66 26.12 41.93
CA ARG A 557 -23.33 26.70 41.67
C ARG A 557 -23.16 28.07 42.34
N LEU A 558 -21.95 28.37 42.79
CA LEU A 558 -21.58 29.69 43.31
C LEU A 558 -21.37 30.70 42.19
N THR A 559 -21.47 32.00 42.50
CA THR A 559 -21.02 33.07 41.58
C THR A 559 -19.51 33.19 41.58
N ASP A 560 -18.92 33.74 40.53
CA ASP A 560 -17.47 33.91 40.41
C ASP A 560 -16.89 34.70 41.60
N GLU A 561 -17.62 35.71 42.11
CA GLU A 561 -17.22 36.47 43.30
C GLU A 561 -17.19 35.60 44.56
N GLN A 562 -18.19 34.73 44.74
CA GLN A 562 -18.23 33.80 45.88
C GLN A 562 -17.14 32.74 45.79
N VAL A 563 -16.86 32.24 44.59
CA VAL A 563 -15.76 31.31 44.35
C VAL A 563 -14.42 31.97 44.66
N ARG A 564 -14.22 33.21 44.21
CA ARG A 564 -13.03 34.01 44.51
C ARG A 564 -12.84 34.23 46.02
N GLU A 565 -13.91 34.62 46.72
CA GLU A 565 -13.87 34.78 48.17
C GLU A 565 -13.51 33.47 48.88
N GLU A 566 -14.04 32.33 48.43
CA GLU A 566 -13.75 31.04 49.03
C GLU A 566 -12.30 30.58 48.75
N ILE A 567 -11.77 30.80 47.54
CA ILE A 567 -10.36 30.50 47.23
C ILE A 567 -9.42 31.38 48.06
N LEU A 568 -9.71 32.69 48.17
CA LEU A 568 -8.92 33.61 48.99
C LEU A 568 -8.94 33.24 50.47
N LYS A 569 -10.11 32.90 51.00
CA LYS A 569 -10.28 32.52 52.40
C LYS A 569 -9.53 31.23 52.75
N ASN A 570 -9.44 30.30 51.80
CA ASN A 570 -8.74 29.03 51.98
C ASN A 570 -7.29 29.04 51.47
N SER A 571 -6.77 30.20 51.04
CA SER A 571 -5.37 30.40 50.67
C SER A 571 -4.47 30.25 51.90
N GLY A 572 -3.41 29.45 51.79
CA GLY A 572 -2.50 29.13 52.90
C GLY A 572 -3.05 28.12 53.90
N THR A 573 -4.27 27.59 53.68
CA THR A 573 -4.84 26.50 54.47
C THR A 573 -5.16 25.29 53.60
N GLN A 574 -6.20 25.36 52.77
CA GLN A 574 -6.50 24.29 51.82
C GLN A 574 -5.58 24.36 50.60
N PHE A 575 -5.34 25.58 50.09
CA PHE A 575 -4.67 25.81 48.82
C PHE A 575 -3.30 26.47 49.04
N ASP A 576 -2.36 26.14 48.16
CA ASP A 576 -1.10 26.87 48.05
C ASP A 576 -1.38 28.35 47.72
N PRO A 577 -0.87 29.31 48.53
CA PRO A 577 -1.06 30.73 48.29
C PRO A 577 -0.64 31.20 46.89
N ALA A 578 0.46 30.68 46.36
CA ALA A 578 0.97 31.06 45.05
C ALA A 578 0.02 30.58 43.94
N LEU A 579 -0.44 29.33 44.03
CA LEU A 579 -1.41 28.78 43.07
C LEU A 579 -2.76 29.50 43.14
N ALA A 580 -3.24 29.78 44.36
CA ALA A 580 -4.51 30.48 44.57
C ALA A 580 -4.50 31.87 43.91
N GLU A 581 -3.40 32.62 44.04
CA GLU A 581 -3.26 33.93 43.40
C GLU A 581 -3.32 33.84 41.87
N ILE A 582 -2.57 32.89 41.29
CA ILE A 582 -2.54 32.65 39.84
C ILE A 582 -3.94 32.25 39.33
N PHE A 583 -4.60 31.35 40.05
CA PHE A 583 -5.91 30.85 39.67
C PHE A 583 -6.99 31.96 39.73
N ILE A 584 -6.94 32.84 40.73
CA ILE A 584 -7.83 34.02 40.80
C ILE A 584 -7.62 34.93 39.59
N ARG A 585 -6.37 35.16 39.15
CA ARG A 585 -6.11 35.94 37.92
C ARG A 585 -6.73 35.29 36.69
N LEU A 586 -6.67 33.95 36.60
CA LEU A 586 -7.32 33.22 35.50
C LEU A 586 -8.86 33.34 35.55
N ILE A 587 -9.46 33.37 36.74
CA ILE A 587 -10.90 33.66 36.92
C ILE A 587 -11.21 35.09 36.46
N ASP A 588 -10.44 36.08 36.93
CA ASP A 588 -10.65 37.51 36.64
C ASP A 588 -10.53 37.80 35.12
N ARG A 589 -9.64 37.10 34.43
CA ARG A 589 -9.48 37.18 32.96
C ARG A 589 -10.55 36.42 32.18
N LYS A 590 -11.45 35.70 32.86
CA LYS A 590 -12.44 34.78 32.28
C LYS A 590 -11.80 33.70 31.41
N GLU A 591 -10.59 33.29 31.76
CA GLU A 591 -9.85 32.26 31.05
C GLU A 591 -10.20 30.84 31.52
N LEU A 592 -10.93 30.74 32.63
CA LEU A 592 -11.50 29.51 33.19
C LEU A 592 -13.00 29.36 32.91
N SER A 593 -13.63 30.27 32.16
CA SER A 593 -15.01 30.07 31.72
C SER A 593 -15.03 28.84 30.82
N VAL A 594 -15.72 27.80 31.28
CA VAL A 594 -15.92 26.54 30.55
C VAL A 594 -16.27 26.87 29.10
N MET A 595 -15.38 26.47 28.18
CA MET A 595 -15.80 26.19 26.81
C MET A 595 -17.01 25.27 26.93
N THR A 596 -18.14 25.68 26.35
CA THR A 596 -19.16 24.73 25.92
C THR A 596 -18.46 23.56 25.21
N VAL A 597 -19.06 22.37 25.26
CA VAL A 597 -18.58 21.10 24.67
C VAL A 597 -17.98 21.26 23.24
N GLU A 598 -18.30 22.35 22.55
CA GLU A 598 -17.74 22.84 21.28
C GLU A 598 -16.22 23.11 21.24
N GLY A 599 -15.57 23.51 22.35
CA GLY A 599 -14.19 24.01 22.30
C GLY A 599 -13.08 22.95 22.43
N ALA A 600 -13.36 21.82 23.09
CA ALA A 600 -12.41 20.71 23.25
C ALA A 600 -12.32 19.82 21.99
N ALA A 601 -13.32 19.89 21.11
CA ALA A 601 -13.40 19.08 19.88
C ALA A 601 -12.52 19.60 18.72
N ALA A 602 -11.95 20.81 18.85
CA ALA A 602 -11.33 21.52 17.74
C ALA A 602 -9.88 21.13 17.42
N ASP A 603 -9.22 20.26 18.21
CA ASP A 603 -7.78 19.94 18.00
C ASP A 603 -7.46 18.44 17.80
N LEU A 604 -8.45 17.55 17.72
CA LEU A 604 -8.19 16.10 17.86
C LEU A 604 -8.99 15.15 16.95
N SER A 605 -9.40 15.57 15.75
CA SER A 605 -10.10 14.68 14.81
C SER A 605 -9.26 14.26 13.59
N GLY A 606 -8.59 13.10 13.73
CA GLY A 606 -7.88 12.45 12.63
C GLY A 606 -7.68 10.94 12.81
N VAL A 607 -8.64 10.16 12.26
CA VAL A 607 -8.52 8.76 11.77
C VAL A 607 -8.72 7.56 12.74
N VAL A 608 -9.99 7.14 12.84
CA VAL A 608 -10.63 5.80 12.63
C VAL A 608 -9.84 4.48 12.82
N ARG A 609 -10.38 3.56 13.67
CA ARG A 609 -10.49 2.10 13.38
C ARG A 609 -11.54 1.29 14.18
N LYS A 610 -12.23 0.43 13.41
CA LYS A 610 -13.11 -0.77 13.61
C LYS A 610 -14.04 -0.93 14.82
N SER A 611 -15.26 -1.32 14.45
CA SER A 611 -16.55 -1.13 15.10
C SER A 611 -17.28 -2.46 15.36
N SER A 612 -18.17 -2.48 16.35
CA SER A 612 -19.07 -3.60 16.64
C SER A 612 -20.16 -3.78 15.56
N LEU A 613 -20.85 -4.92 15.50
CA LEU A 613 -21.83 -5.22 14.43
C LEU A 613 -23.00 -4.21 14.33
N LEU A 614 -23.39 -3.61 15.45
CA LEU A 614 -24.40 -2.54 15.53
C LEU A 614 -23.82 -1.20 15.03
N GLU A 615 -22.57 -0.94 15.38
CA GLU A 615 -21.81 0.24 14.97
C GLU A 615 -21.48 0.21 13.46
N ASP A 616 -21.23 -0.97 12.88
CA ASP A 616 -21.11 -1.19 11.43
C ASP A 616 -22.44 -0.99 10.68
N LYS A 617 -23.58 -1.26 11.32
CA LYS A 617 -24.91 -1.03 10.73
C LYS A 617 -25.24 0.46 10.72
N LEU A 618 -25.10 1.12 11.87
CA LEU A 618 -25.28 2.57 12.01
C LEU A 618 -24.29 3.38 11.16
N GLN A 619 -23.02 2.97 11.07
CA GLN A 619 -22.06 3.61 10.17
C GLN A 619 -22.49 3.49 8.70
N ARG A 620 -22.89 2.31 8.22
CA ARG A 620 -23.33 2.15 6.83
C ARG A 620 -24.56 2.97 6.50
N ASP A 621 -25.58 2.90 7.36
CA ASP A 621 -26.88 3.52 7.07
C ASP A 621 -26.84 5.06 7.19
N LEU A 622 -25.95 5.60 8.02
CA LEU A 622 -25.77 7.05 8.21
C LEU A 622 -24.73 7.66 7.26
N LEU A 623 -23.63 6.96 6.94
CA LEU A 623 -22.57 7.50 6.04
C LEU A 623 -22.99 7.54 4.56
N ASP A 624 -23.86 6.63 4.10
CA ASP A 624 -24.31 6.62 2.69
C ASP A 624 -25.43 7.64 2.41
N LYS A 625 -26.11 8.17 3.45
CA LYS A 625 -27.28 9.06 3.29
C LYS A 625 -27.03 10.51 3.71
N MET A 626 -26.02 10.79 4.53
CA MET A 626 -25.66 12.13 4.97
C MET A 626 -24.13 12.24 5.05
N ASP A 627 -23.53 13.10 4.22
CA ASP A 627 -22.08 13.39 4.23
C ASP A 627 -21.69 13.87 5.64
N ILE A 628 -20.96 13.04 6.41
CA ILE A 628 -20.28 13.29 7.71
C ILE A 628 -20.95 12.60 8.92
N ILE A 629 -20.25 11.63 9.54
CA ILE A 629 -20.18 11.45 11.01
C ILE A 629 -18.82 10.80 11.36
N ASN A 630 -18.09 11.33 12.35
CA ASN A 630 -16.89 10.69 12.90
C ASN A 630 -17.27 9.39 13.65
N PRO A 631 -16.62 8.22 13.39
CA PRO A 631 -16.87 6.95 14.07
C PRO A 631 -16.94 7.01 15.61
N THR A 632 -16.19 7.89 16.25
CA THR A 632 -16.20 8.07 17.72
C THR A 632 -17.54 8.60 18.23
N HIS A 633 -18.24 9.45 17.47
CA HIS A 633 -19.55 10.00 17.87
C HIS A 633 -20.66 8.95 17.79
N ILE A 634 -20.58 8.03 16.82
CA ILE A 634 -21.50 6.89 16.70
C ILE A 634 -21.34 5.93 17.89
N ARG A 635 -20.11 5.74 18.40
CA ARG A 635 -19.87 4.93 19.62
C ARG A 635 -20.47 5.56 20.86
N MET A 636 -20.28 6.87 21.04
CA MET A 636 -20.85 7.60 22.16
C MET A 636 -22.38 7.53 22.13
N LEU A 637 -23.00 7.70 20.96
CA LEU A 637 -24.44 7.51 20.77
C LEU A 637 -24.88 6.11 21.22
N CYS A 638 -24.23 5.04 20.73
CA CYS A 638 -24.56 3.67 21.08
C CYS A 638 -24.41 3.38 22.58
N TYR A 639 -23.44 4.01 23.25
CA TYR A 639 -23.24 3.86 24.69
C TYR A 639 -24.37 4.52 25.49
N ILE A 640 -24.76 5.74 25.13
CA ILE A 640 -25.84 6.46 25.82
C ILE A 640 -27.18 5.72 25.62
N MET A 641 -27.47 5.24 24.41
CA MET A 641 -28.65 4.40 24.13
C MET A 641 -28.73 3.18 25.05
N LYS A 642 -27.64 2.41 25.18
CA LYS A 642 -27.56 1.24 26.08
C LYS A 642 -27.71 1.60 27.56
N LEU A 643 -27.15 2.73 27.97
CA LEU A 643 -27.23 3.21 29.35
C LEU A 643 -28.69 3.55 29.73
N MET A 644 -29.47 4.00 28.75
CA MET A 644 -30.86 4.43 28.93
C MET A 644 -31.84 3.25 28.90
N GLU A 645 -31.59 2.26 28.04
CA GLU A 645 -32.24 0.95 28.12
C GLU A 645 -32.04 0.30 29.49
N LYS A 646 -30.81 0.33 30.02
CA LYS A 646 -30.49 -0.22 31.35
C LYS A 646 -31.21 0.52 32.49
N LYS A 647 -31.50 1.82 32.32
CA LYS A 647 -32.24 2.64 33.28
C LYS A 647 -33.76 2.55 33.09
N GLY A 648 -34.26 1.79 32.11
CA GLY A 648 -35.69 1.65 31.82
C GLY A 648 -36.35 2.96 31.35
N LYS A 649 -35.57 3.86 30.74
CA LYS A 649 -36.03 5.17 30.28
C LYS A 649 -36.16 5.18 28.76
N GLU A 650 -37.27 5.71 28.26
CA GLU A 650 -37.48 5.92 26.82
C GLU A 650 -36.66 7.11 26.31
N TYR A 651 -36.21 7.02 25.06
CA TYR A 651 -35.34 8.02 24.44
C TYR A 651 -35.59 8.13 22.95
N ILE A 652 -35.37 9.33 22.41
CA ILE A 652 -35.43 9.58 20.97
C ILE A 652 -34.22 10.40 20.54
N VAL A 653 -33.71 10.08 19.35
CA VAL A 653 -32.52 10.72 18.79
C VAL A 653 -32.88 11.30 17.41
N TYR A 654 -32.61 12.60 17.24
CA TYR A 654 -32.79 13.33 16.00
C TYR A 654 -31.45 13.83 15.43
N PHE A 655 -31.31 13.76 14.11
CA PHE A 655 -30.27 14.48 13.38
C PHE A 655 -30.83 15.80 12.85
N ALA A 656 -30.12 16.91 13.08
CA ALA A 656 -30.47 18.23 12.56
C ALA A 656 -29.30 18.87 11.79
N SER A 657 -29.57 19.48 10.64
CA SER A 657 -28.61 20.31 9.90
C SER A 657 -29.25 21.64 9.49
N ALA A 658 -28.53 22.75 9.64
CA ALA A 658 -29.00 24.10 9.38
C ALA A 658 -27.89 25.01 8.81
N LYS A 659 -28.27 26.01 7.98
CA LYS A 659 -27.31 27.00 7.43
C LYS A 659 -26.79 28.02 8.44
N SER A 660 -27.54 28.28 9.52
CA SER A 660 -27.17 29.23 10.57
C SER A 660 -27.14 28.50 11.91
N MET A 661 -25.94 28.09 12.30
CA MET A 661 -25.64 27.31 13.49
C MET A 661 -26.03 28.06 14.78
N GLU A 662 -25.67 29.34 14.85
CA GLU A 662 -25.91 30.22 16.01
C GLU A 662 -27.41 30.32 16.37
N LYS A 663 -28.28 30.43 15.36
CA LYS A 663 -29.75 30.46 15.56
C LYS A 663 -30.33 29.11 15.99
N LEU A 664 -29.81 28.01 15.46
CA LEU A 664 -30.29 26.67 15.83
C LEU A 664 -29.93 26.38 17.29
N GLU A 665 -28.72 26.72 17.72
CA GLU A 665 -28.29 26.59 19.12
C GLU A 665 -29.10 27.45 20.09
N GLU A 666 -29.39 28.70 19.72
CA GLU A 666 -30.23 29.60 20.53
C GLU A 666 -31.63 29.00 20.72
N GLN A 667 -32.26 28.51 19.64
CA GLN A 667 -33.57 27.87 19.69
C GLN A 667 -33.59 26.57 20.50
N ILE A 668 -32.50 25.79 20.46
CA ILE A 668 -32.38 24.57 21.27
C ILE A 668 -32.22 24.93 22.74
N LYS A 669 -31.34 25.89 23.07
CA LYS A 669 -31.11 26.37 24.44
C LYS A 669 -32.37 26.96 25.08
N GLU A 670 -33.19 27.67 24.31
CA GLU A 670 -34.47 28.24 24.78
C GLU A 670 -35.53 27.18 25.12
N ASN A 671 -35.50 26.02 24.45
CA ASN A 671 -36.55 24.99 24.54
C ASN A 671 -36.10 23.68 25.25
N SER A 672 -34.83 23.57 25.64
CA SER A 672 -34.27 22.43 26.37
C SER A 672 -34.36 22.63 27.90
N SER A 673 -34.67 21.56 28.64
CA SER A 673 -34.59 21.56 30.10
C SER A 673 -33.21 21.09 30.56
N ASN A 674 -32.84 21.36 31.83
CA ASN A 674 -31.55 20.92 32.42
C ASN A 674 -31.33 19.39 32.44
N HIS A 675 -32.30 18.57 32.01
CA HIS A 675 -32.24 17.11 32.00
C HIS A 675 -32.09 16.53 30.57
N ASP A 676 -32.09 17.37 29.52
CA ASP A 676 -31.96 16.96 28.13
C ASP A 676 -30.47 16.80 27.74
N VAL A 677 -30.10 15.76 26.98
CA VAL A 677 -28.71 15.55 26.50
C VAL A 677 -28.56 16.09 25.08
N PHE A 678 -27.81 17.17 24.93
CA PHE A 678 -27.51 17.77 23.63
C PHE A 678 -26.07 17.42 23.21
N LEU A 679 -25.88 16.89 22.00
CA LEU A 679 -24.56 16.54 21.46
C LEU A 679 -24.27 17.32 20.17
N LEU A 680 -23.07 17.87 20.10
CA LEU A 680 -22.71 18.93 19.18
C LEU A 680 -21.42 18.56 18.47
N TYR A 681 -21.43 18.41 17.14
CA TYR A 681 -20.22 17.96 16.42
C TYR A 681 -20.08 18.54 15.01
N THR A 682 -19.03 19.33 14.81
CA THR A 682 -18.49 19.87 13.53
C THR A 682 -19.35 20.92 12.82
N ASN A 683 -18.69 21.71 11.95
CA ASN A 683 -19.16 23.01 11.43
C ASN A 683 -20.51 23.06 10.67
N GLU A 684 -21.27 21.97 10.49
CA GLU A 684 -22.55 21.99 9.75
C GLU A 684 -23.62 20.94 10.21
N GLN A 685 -23.42 20.17 11.29
CA GLN A 685 -24.35 19.08 11.71
C GLN A 685 -24.51 18.93 13.24
N TYR A 686 -25.74 18.67 13.72
CA TYR A 686 -26.07 18.48 15.14
C TYR A 686 -26.80 17.15 15.40
N ILE A 687 -26.59 16.56 16.59
CA ILE A 687 -27.29 15.35 17.06
C ILE A 687 -28.03 15.66 18.37
N ILE A 688 -29.35 15.58 18.39
CA ILE A 688 -30.14 15.89 19.59
C ILE A 688 -30.73 14.60 20.15
N ALA A 689 -30.40 14.25 21.41
CA ALA A 689 -30.95 13.09 22.10
C ALA A 689 -31.75 13.52 23.34
N LEU A 690 -33.08 13.48 23.25
CA LEU A 690 -33.94 13.94 24.34
C LEU A 690 -34.27 12.78 25.28
N TYR A 691 -34.18 13.05 26.57
CA TYR A 691 -34.37 12.05 27.61
C TYR A 691 -35.51 12.47 28.54
N ASP A 692 -36.58 11.67 28.50
CA ASP A 692 -37.75 11.76 29.38
C ASP A 692 -38.81 12.82 28.98
N LYS A 693 -39.18 12.90 27.68
CA LYS A 693 -40.29 13.75 27.19
C LYS A 693 -41.45 12.92 26.65
N THR A 694 -42.68 13.38 26.91
CA THR A 694 -43.93 12.83 26.34
C THR A 694 -44.07 13.16 24.86
N GLU A 695 -44.94 12.45 24.11
CA GLU A 695 -45.22 12.72 22.69
C GLU A 695 -45.63 14.18 22.40
N GLU A 696 -46.38 14.81 23.31
CA GLU A 696 -46.77 16.21 23.16
C GLU A 696 -45.56 17.16 23.30
N GLU A 697 -44.68 16.92 24.26
CA GLU A 697 -43.47 17.74 24.48
C GLU A 697 -42.47 17.58 23.33
N LYS A 698 -42.39 16.38 22.74
CA LYS A 698 -41.62 16.13 21.50
C LYS A 698 -42.16 16.96 20.35
N PHE A 699 -43.47 16.92 20.12
CA PHE A 699 -44.10 17.66 19.02
C PHE A 699 -43.92 19.18 19.16
N VAL A 700 -44.03 19.70 20.38
CA VAL A 700 -43.82 21.13 20.68
C VAL A 700 -42.36 21.52 20.40
N PHE A 701 -41.39 20.73 20.86
CA PHE A 701 -39.96 21.00 20.63
C PHE A 701 -39.58 20.94 19.14
N VAL A 702 -40.03 19.91 18.42
CA VAL A 702 -39.73 19.75 16.99
C VAL A 702 -40.31 20.90 16.17
N ASN A 703 -41.53 21.35 16.50
CA ASN A 703 -42.16 22.47 15.81
C ASN A 703 -41.53 23.82 16.15
N SER A 704 -41.13 24.06 17.41
CA SER A 704 -40.46 25.31 17.78
C SER A 704 -39.13 25.47 17.04
N VAL A 705 -38.33 24.40 16.96
CA VAL A 705 -37.05 24.41 16.21
C VAL A 705 -37.28 24.63 14.71
N ARG A 706 -38.30 23.99 14.10
CA ARG A 706 -38.65 24.20 12.68
C ARG A 706 -39.19 25.60 12.38
N MET A 707 -39.91 26.22 13.31
CA MET A 707 -40.42 27.58 13.16
C MET A 707 -39.32 28.63 13.31
N GLY A 708 -38.36 28.41 14.22
CA GLY A 708 -37.23 29.32 14.45
C GLY A 708 -36.14 29.25 13.37
N CYS A 709 -36.01 28.11 12.68
CA CYS A 709 -35.03 27.90 11.62
C CYS A 709 -35.65 27.18 10.40
N HIS A 710 -36.04 27.96 9.38
CA HIS A 710 -36.72 27.46 8.17
C HIS A 710 -35.92 26.47 7.31
N ASP A 711 -34.59 26.41 7.49
CA ASP A 711 -33.68 25.56 6.71
C ASP A 711 -33.20 24.30 7.49
N VAL A 712 -33.92 23.88 8.55
CA VAL A 712 -33.56 22.69 9.35
C VAL A 712 -34.17 21.42 8.77
N LYS A 713 -33.31 20.44 8.42
CA LYS A 713 -33.75 19.05 8.17
C LYS A 713 -33.62 18.23 9.46
N MET A 714 -34.72 17.63 9.93
CA MET A 714 -34.73 16.70 11.06
C MET A 714 -35.08 15.28 10.64
N VAL A 715 -34.31 14.29 11.10
CA VAL A 715 -34.51 12.86 10.84
C VAL A 715 -34.56 12.08 12.15
N ASP A 716 -35.59 11.26 12.33
CA ASP A 716 -35.71 10.32 13.46
C ASP A 716 -34.92 9.05 13.16
N ILE A 717 -34.00 8.70 14.06
CA ILE A 717 -33.11 7.54 13.88
C ILE A 717 -33.84 6.24 14.21
N MET A 718 -34.83 6.25 15.10
CA MET A 718 -35.57 5.03 15.46
C MET A 718 -36.43 4.55 14.28
N ASP A 719 -37.11 5.48 13.60
CA ASP A 719 -37.84 5.17 12.36
C ASP A 719 -36.93 4.65 11.23
N MET A 720 -35.66 5.07 11.20
CA MET A 720 -34.67 4.57 10.23
C MET A 720 -34.13 3.18 10.59
N LEU A 721 -34.13 2.79 11.87
CA LEU A 721 -33.63 1.50 12.33
C LEU A 721 -34.69 0.39 12.26
N ASP A 722 -35.97 0.75 12.35
CA ASP A 722 -37.12 -0.13 12.20
C ASP A 722 -37.47 -0.44 10.73
N SER A 723 -36.99 0.38 9.77
CA SER A 723 -37.07 0.14 8.32
C SER A 723 -35.94 -0.76 7.80
#